data_AF-A0A3P8QYI7-F1
#
_entry.id   AF-A0A3P8QYI7-F1
#
_cell.length_a   1.000
_cell.length_b   1.000
_cell.length_c   1.000
_cell.angle_alpha   90.00
_cell.angle_beta   90.00
_cell.angle_gamma   90.00
#
_symmetry.space_group_name_H-M   'P 1'
#
loop_
_entity.id
_entity.type
_entity.pdbx_description
1 polymer ?
#
loop_
_entity_poly.entity_id
_entity_poly.type
_entity_poly.pdbx_seq_one_letter_code
_entity_poly.pdbx_strand_id
1 'polypeptide(L)'
;MLCWGNAKDGQLGIGVEKNPVFEPRNCHVFSGRGMKEVACGSQHSVFLMYDGSVYTCGSNSWGQLGHDKAGTSPEVVGALDTQKIAMVSCGRGHSMAVNEQGQLFAWGAGDGGQLGLGTTETTVRIPRCPLVKRLCDHRISQVMCGNQHCIALSRDGQLFTWGQNTSGQLGLGKGEPSKLFPHPLKSLAGIPLAQITAGGDHSFALSLSGAVFGWGKNRAGQLGLNDKQDRAVPCHIKFLRSQKVVYISCGDEHTAALTKDGGLFTFGDGSWGQLGHGSTNSELLPRRVLELMGTEVSQITCGRHHTLAFVPSSGVVYAFGCNSHGQLGTGILGDARSPFPVKASFLTGKFHRRGKQRTCRSSPPLHFHCNVCFVYSDVIVQLSSTACWNASFLDQSDDTHFKTNPKIPGIDLNSVRMLFETLSKPAFSELMEQATKSFESLLIPQLPRSPPDVEAMRIYLILSEYPALQDSKNYIRLTIPLAMAILRLDANPSKVLDNWWCIVDGSVFTRMVDMYKSIVVFMLTGGKTVLVPMFYENYFLATLRLLEKLHKVFTNDTHQQVFVPCYQVNLKAQHVEYNRFYIPDITSLVDIQEDYLKWFLSKAEISDFPAVNLCAYPFILNAKAKTTMLQTDAELQMQMAVSGANLHNVFMLLTLEPHLARNPYLVLHVRRSHLVSDTLRELTMYSDVDLKKPLKVIFDGEEAVDAGGVTKEFFLLLLKELMDPVYGMFTHYKESNLLWFSDKCFVEQNWFHLIGIICGLAIYNATVVDLHFPLALYKKLLEVSPTLEDFKELSPTEARSLQQLLDYEGSDVEETFLLNFAITRENYGMTEVKELIPGGESVAVDKNNRKEFVEAYLRYVFSDSVGEQYSAFSAGFLKVCGGEILSLFQPSELMAMVVGNNNYNWEEMEKNAVYKGEYTATHPTVRLFWEVFHEFPLEKKKQFLLFLTGSDRIPIHGMESLRIIIQSTTAEEHYLPVAHTCYNLLDMPRYQTKEILRRRLTQAVEQYEGFSLV
;
A
#
# COMPACT_ATOMS: atom_id res chain seq x y z
N MET A 1 16.44 27.23 21.26
CA MET A 1 17.74 26.51 21.19
C MET A 1 18.63 27.09 22.27
N LEU A 2 19.29 26.24 23.07
CA LEU A 2 20.20 26.68 24.12
C LEU A 2 21.66 26.52 23.67
N CYS A 3 22.50 27.54 23.90
CA CYS A 3 23.92 27.56 23.58
C CYS A 3 24.74 27.93 24.82
N TRP A 4 25.86 27.25 25.04
CA TRP A 4 26.83 27.52 26.11
C TRP A 4 28.20 26.94 25.74
N GLY A 5 29.23 27.33 26.49
CA GLY A 5 30.61 26.90 26.28
C GLY A 5 31.52 28.01 25.74
N ASN A 6 32.52 27.63 24.94
CA ASN A 6 33.48 28.57 24.38
C ASN A 6 32.86 29.43 23.27
N ALA A 7 32.94 30.75 23.40
CA ALA A 7 32.42 31.73 22.44
C ALA A 7 33.50 32.48 21.64
N LYS A 8 34.79 32.19 21.89
CA LYS A 8 35.92 32.97 21.37
C LYS A 8 35.93 33.18 19.86
N ASP A 9 35.54 32.16 19.09
CA ASP A 9 35.54 32.18 17.63
C ASP A 9 34.13 32.43 17.06
N GLY A 10 33.12 32.70 17.91
CA GLY A 10 31.72 32.86 17.49
C GLY A 10 30.95 31.54 17.31
N GLN A 11 31.52 30.40 17.71
CA GLN A 11 30.95 29.07 17.46
C GLN A 11 29.60 28.79 18.18
N LEU A 12 29.19 29.64 19.12
CA LEU A 12 27.88 29.54 19.79
C LEU A 12 26.73 30.19 19.02
N GLY A 13 27.04 31.10 18.07
CA GLY A 13 26.03 31.77 17.25
C GLY A 13 25.09 32.74 18.02
N ILE A 14 25.50 33.21 19.20
CA ILE A 14 24.72 34.13 20.05
C ILE A 14 25.20 35.59 19.97
N GLY A 15 26.12 35.92 19.05
CA GLY A 15 26.66 37.27 18.86
C GLY A 15 28.13 37.41 19.26
N VAL A 16 28.60 38.66 19.44
CA VAL A 16 30.02 39.03 19.63
C VAL A 16 30.55 38.75 21.05
N GLU A 17 29.95 37.82 21.80
CA GLU A 17 30.45 37.47 23.13
C GLU A 17 31.81 36.78 23.03
N LYS A 18 32.87 37.44 23.52
CA LYS A 18 34.23 36.88 23.52
C LYS A 18 34.52 35.97 24.71
N ASN A 19 33.73 36.08 25.78
CA ASN A 19 33.90 35.31 27.00
C ASN A 19 33.11 33.99 26.92
N PRO A 20 33.62 32.90 27.52
CA PRO A 20 32.86 31.65 27.61
C PRO A 20 31.53 31.85 28.34
N VAL A 21 30.50 31.16 27.85
CA VAL A 21 29.16 31.17 28.42
C VAL A 21 29.01 29.94 29.31
N PHE A 22 28.99 30.15 30.63
CA PHE A 22 29.00 29.06 31.61
C PHE A 22 27.61 28.48 31.91
N GLU A 23 26.55 29.13 31.46
CA GLU A 23 25.16 28.72 31.65
C GLU A 23 24.40 28.73 30.31
N PRO A 24 23.52 27.76 30.05
CA PRO A 24 22.69 27.71 28.84
C PRO A 24 21.93 29.02 28.56
N ARG A 25 22.16 29.61 27.38
CA ARG A 25 21.48 30.82 26.91
C ARG A 25 20.66 30.56 25.65
N ASN A 26 19.53 31.25 25.50
CA ASN A 26 18.70 31.11 24.30
C ASN A 26 19.37 31.80 23.09
N CYS A 27 19.57 31.05 22.01
CA CYS A 27 19.91 31.62 20.72
C CYS A 27 18.64 32.04 20.00
N HIS A 28 18.41 33.34 19.89
CA HIS A 28 17.20 33.90 19.29
C HIS A 28 17.17 33.83 17.76
N VAL A 29 18.32 33.59 17.10
CA VAL A 29 18.49 33.57 15.63
C VAL A 29 17.60 32.52 14.94
N PHE A 30 17.22 31.47 15.67
CA PHE A 30 16.37 30.39 15.16
C PHE A 30 14.96 30.38 15.79
N SER A 31 14.53 31.45 16.46
CA SER A 31 13.20 31.52 17.08
C SER A 31 12.11 31.38 16.02
N GLY A 32 11.18 30.43 16.21
CA GLY A 32 10.10 30.15 15.26
C GLY A 32 10.50 29.30 14.04
N ARG A 33 11.78 28.90 13.93
CA ARG A 33 12.26 27.99 12.88
C ARG A 33 12.61 26.63 13.48
N GLY A 34 12.16 25.55 12.86
CA GLY A 34 12.39 24.21 13.37
C GLY A 34 13.84 23.74 13.11
N MET A 35 14.60 23.47 14.18
CA MET A 35 15.95 22.89 14.11
C MET A 35 15.86 21.37 14.01
N LYS A 36 16.57 20.78 13.04
CA LYS A 36 16.60 19.33 12.81
C LYS A 36 17.82 18.68 13.46
N GLU A 37 19.02 19.23 13.21
CA GLU A 37 20.28 18.66 13.67
C GLU A 37 21.34 19.75 13.88
N VAL A 38 22.28 19.52 14.80
CA VAL A 38 23.43 20.40 15.04
C VAL A 38 24.69 19.55 15.08
N ALA A 39 25.69 19.92 14.28
CA ALA A 39 27.00 19.29 14.28
C ALA A 39 28.08 20.31 14.69
N CYS A 40 28.92 19.93 15.65
CA CYS A 40 29.94 20.80 16.23
C CYS A 40 31.34 20.32 15.85
N GLY A 41 32.10 21.17 15.16
CA GLY A 41 33.53 20.97 14.93
C GLY A 41 34.37 21.58 16.07
N SER A 42 35.68 21.64 15.89
CA SER A 42 36.58 22.14 16.95
C SER A 42 36.40 23.64 17.27
N GLN A 43 36.02 24.44 16.27
CA GLN A 43 35.89 25.90 16.38
C GLN A 43 34.73 26.45 15.53
N HIS A 44 33.84 25.61 15.04
CA HIS A 44 32.70 26.00 14.21
C HIS A 44 31.51 25.07 14.48
N SER A 45 30.32 25.56 14.17
CA SER A 45 29.06 24.83 14.34
C SER A 45 28.26 24.91 13.06
N VAL A 46 27.61 23.81 12.71
CA VAL A 46 26.73 23.67 11.55
C VAL A 46 25.33 23.31 12.08
N PHE A 47 24.33 24.06 11.62
CA PHE A 47 22.94 23.92 12.02
C PHE A 47 22.11 23.55 10.80
N LEU A 48 21.37 22.44 10.90
CA LEU A 48 20.46 21.99 9.86
C LEU A 48 19.02 22.24 10.31
N MET A 49 18.26 22.93 9.47
CA MET A 49 16.85 23.24 9.70
C MET A 49 15.94 22.17 9.08
N TYR A 50 14.69 22.07 9.52
CA TYR A 50 13.72 21.11 8.94
C TYR A 50 13.35 21.40 7.48
N ASP A 51 13.51 22.64 7.01
CA ASP A 51 13.34 23.02 5.61
C ASP A 51 14.50 22.57 4.70
N GLY A 52 15.59 22.05 5.30
CA GLY A 52 16.79 21.59 4.59
C GLY A 52 17.86 22.66 4.42
N SER A 53 17.65 23.88 4.93
CA SER A 53 18.67 24.94 4.92
C SER A 53 19.77 24.69 5.95
N VAL A 54 21.01 25.05 5.59
CA VAL A 54 22.20 24.87 6.43
C VAL A 54 22.75 26.22 6.82
N TYR A 55 22.92 26.42 8.14
CA TYR A 55 23.55 27.61 8.72
C TYR A 55 24.86 27.25 9.39
N THR A 56 25.84 28.15 9.34
CA THR A 56 27.17 27.94 9.92
C THR A 56 27.65 29.16 10.67
N CYS A 57 28.39 28.97 11.77
CA CYS A 57 29.10 30.03 12.48
C CYS A 57 30.39 29.52 13.12
N GLY A 58 31.24 30.43 13.56
CA GLY A 58 32.53 30.14 14.19
C GLY A 58 33.75 30.57 13.36
N SER A 59 34.87 29.87 13.55
CA SER A 59 36.09 30.10 12.79
C SER A 59 35.92 29.70 11.31
N ASN A 60 36.49 30.51 10.42
CA ASN A 60 36.53 30.25 8.98
C ASN A 60 37.96 30.21 8.40
N SER A 61 38.97 29.93 9.23
CA SER A 61 40.38 29.95 8.81
C SER A 61 40.70 29.00 7.64
N TRP A 62 39.91 27.93 7.49
CA TRP A 62 40.08 26.89 6.47
C TRP A 62 38.93 26.85 5.46
N GLY A 63 38.00 27.80 5.51
CA GLY A 63 36.79 27.79 4.69
C GLY A 63 35.67 26.89 5.21
N GLN A 64 35.76 26.41 6.45
CA GLN A 64 34.83 25.42 7.03
C GLN A 64 33.39 25.92 7.24
N LEU A 65 33.14 27.22 7.09
CA LEU A 65 31.78 27.77 7.10
C LEU A 65 31.08 27.68 5.74
N GLY A 66 31.81 27.49 4.63
CA GLY A 66 31.17 27.41 3.31
C GLY A 66 30.71 28.77 2.74
N HIS A 67 31.05 29.88 3.40
CA HIS A 67 30.77 31.25 3.00
C HIS A 67 31.87 32.21 3.52
N ASP A 68 31.94 33.43 2.98
CA ASP A 68 32.98 34.42 3.37
C ASP A 68 32.54 35.43 4.45
N LYS A 69 31.31 35.29 4.99
CA LYS A 69 30.80 36.16 6.08
C LYS A 69 31.50 35.91 7.42
N ALA A 70 31.43 36.90 8.31
CA ALA A 70 31.96 36.81 9.68
C ALA A 70 31.18 35.76 10.50
N GLY A 71 31.90 34.90 11.23
CA GLY A 71 31.29 33.78 11.94
C GLY A 71 30.74 34.08 13.34
N THR A 72 30.46 35.33 13.69
CA THR A 72 29.88 35.68 15.00
C THR A 72 28.39 35.37 15.12
N SER A 73 27.70 35.24 13.99
CA SER A 73 26.29 34.85 13.90
C SER A 73 26.12 33.69 12.92
N PRO A 74 25.11 32.82 13.10
CA PRO A 74 24.76 31.79 12.13
C PRO A 74 24.34 32.40 10.80
N GLU A 75 25.04 32.00 9.74
CA GLU A 75 24.85 32.50 8.39
C GLU A 75 24.54 31.34 7.44
N VAL A 76 23.69 31.59 6.45
CA VAL A 76 23.26 30.54 5.51
C VAL A 76 24.39 30.19 4.55
N VAL A 77 24.56 28.89 4.28
CA VAL A 77 25.50 28.38 3.28
C VAL A 77 24.82 28.43 1.91
N GLY A 78 24.84 29.60 1.27
CA GLY A 78 24.09 29.86 0.03
C GLY A 78 24.40 28.91 -1.13
N ALA A 79 25.58 28.29 -1.15
CA ALA A 79 25.95 27.27 -2.14
C ALA A 79 25.07 26.00 -2.06
N LEU A 80 24.41 25.76 -0.93
CA LEU A 80 23.52 24.62 -0.70
C LEU A 80 22.03 25.01 -0.81
N ASP A 81 21.68 26.27 -1.09
CA ASP A 81 20.27 26.73 -1.08
C ASP A 81 19.39 26.01 -2.12
N THR A 82 19.99 25.53 -3.21
CA THR A 82 19.28 24.73 -4.23
C THR A 82 19.14 23.25 -3.87
N GLN A 83 19.77 22.81 -2.78
CA GLN A 83 19.87 21.43 -2.37
C GLN A 83 19.15 21.23 -1.04
N LYS A 84 18.22 20.27 -0.98
CA LYS A 84 17.54 19.96 0.28
C LYS A 84 18.41 19.03 1.13
N ILE A 85 19.04 19.58 2.16
CA ILE A 85 19.99 18.83 3.01
C ILE A 85 19.25 17.94 4.00
N ALA A 86 19.67 16.68 4.08
CA ALA A 86 19.10 15.66 4.95
C ALA A 86 19.86 15.50 6.26
N MET A 87 21.18 15.67 6.25
CA MET A 87 22.06 15.51 7.42
C MET A 87 23.36 16.30 7.26
N VAL A 88 24.01 16.60 8.39
CA VAL A 88 25.29 17.32 8.45
C VAL A 88 26.26 16.66 9.42
N SER A 89 27.56 16.80 9.17
CA SER A 89 28.61 16.30 10.07
C SER A 89 29.83 17.22 10.02
N CYS A 90 30.51 17.37 11.16
CA CYS A 90 31.66 18.26 11.32
C CYS A 90 32.87 17.50 11.83
N GLY A 91 34.03 17.73 11.22
CA GLY A 91 35.32 17.30 11.76
C GLY A 91 36.06 18.45 12.46
N ARG A 92 37.39 18.29 12.61
CA ARG A 92 38.21 19.31 13.29
C ARG A 92 38.16 20.68 12.60
N GLY A 93 38.22 20.70 11.28
CA GLY A 93 38.26 21.92 10.46
C GLY A 93 37.62 21.74 9.09
N HIS A 94 36.72 20.78 8.94
CA HIS A 94 35.98 20.51 7.70
C HIS A 94 34.53 20.14 8.04
N SER A 95 33.66 20.31 7.07
CA SER A 95 32.22 20.14 7.18
C SER A 95 31.70 19.30 6.04
N MET A 96 30.66 18.52 6.30
CA MET A 96 29.99 17.69 5.31
C MET A 96 28.47 17.82 5.44
N ALA A 97 27.80 17.70 4.30
CA ALA A 97 26.35 17.65 4.21
C ALA A 97 25.93 16.59 3.19
N VAL A 98 24.83 15.89 3.44
CA VAL A 98 24.23 14.96 2.47
C VAL A 98 22.83 15.44 2.15
N ASN A 99 22.48 15.53 0.87
CA ASN A 99 21.13 15.90 0.45
C ASN A 99 20.16 14.71 0.48
N GLU A 100 18.85 14.95 0.33
CA GLU A 100 17.83 13.90 0.33
C GLU A 100 18.00 12.85 -0.79
N GLN A 101 18.70 13.22 -1.87
CA GLN A 101 19.04 12.32 -2.99
C GLN A 101 20.23 11.40 -2.66
N GLY A 102 20.94 11.65 -1.56
CA GLY A 102 22.11 10.88 -1.12
C GLY A 102 23.44 11.36 -1.72
N GLN A 103 23.49 12.58 -2.25
CA GLN A 103 24.72 13.23 -2.71
C GLN A 103 25.42 13.90 -1.53
N LEU A 104 26.74 13.69 -1.43
CA LEU A 104 27.60 14.24 -0.39
C LEU A 104 28.23 15.56 -0.87
N PHE A 105 28.30 16.55 0.01
CA PHE A 105 28.99 17.83 -0.19
C PHE A 105 30.02 18.00 0.93
N ALA A 106 31.23 18.42 0.58
CA ALA A 106 32.34 18.61 1.53
C ALA A 106 33.03 19.97 1.31
N TRP A 107 33.45 20.60 2.41
CA TRP A 107 34.23 21.85 2.41
C TRP A 107 35.04 22.02 3.70
N GLY A 108 35.97 22.97 3.70
CA GLY A 108 36.92 23.24 4.79
C GLY A 108 38.33 22.74 4.49
N ALA A 109 39.04 22.28 5.52
CA ALA A 109 40.42 21.78 5.42
C ALA A 109 40.50 20.46 4.62
N GLY A 110 41.47 20.35 3.70
CA GLY A 110 41.67 19.20 2.80
C GLY A 110 43.08 18.59 2.80
N ASP A 111 44.00 19.12 3.60
CA ASP A 111 45.40 18.72 3.72
C ASP A 111 45.64 17.22 4.02
N GLY A 112 44.72 16.57 4.72
CA GLY A 112 44.75 15.15 5.08
C GLY A 112 43.93 14.23 4.16
N GLY A 113 43.35 14.76 3.07
CA GLY A 113 42.44 14.02 2.19
C GLY A 113 41.02 13.84 2.74
N GLN A 114 40.70 14.47 3.87
CA GLN A 114 39.42 14.35 4.60
C GLN A 114 38.21 14.81 3.78
N LEU A 115 38.40 15.67 2.77
CA LEU A 115 37.30 16.10 1.89
C LEU A 115 36.90 15.05 0.84
N GLY A 116 37.75 14.05 0.58
CA GLY A 116 37.45 12.99 -0.38
C GLY A 116 37.39 13.43 -1.86
N LEU A 117 37.85 14.65 -2.18
CA LEU A 117 37.76 15.23 -3.53
C LEU A 117 38.83 14.72 -4.50
N GLY A 118 39.80 13.93 -4.03
CA GLY A 118 40.96 13.52 -4.83
C GLY A 118 41.95 14.65 -5.16
N THR A 119 41.77 15.84 -4.58
CA THR A 119 42.66 16.99 -4.75
C THR A 119 43.63 17.10 -3.57
N THR A 120 44.78 17.73 -3.80
CA THR A 120 45.71 18.15 -2.74
C THR A 120 45.43 19.59 -2.29
N GLU A 121 44.23 20.11 -2.54
CA GLU A 121 43.84 21.45 -2.11
C GLU A 121 43.80 21.50 -0.58
N THR A 122 44.54 22.46 0.00
CA THR A 122 44.62 22.61 1.45
C THR A 122 43.31 23.11 2.06
N THR A 123 42.53 23.89 1.31
CA THR A 123 41.25 24.46 1.74
C THR A 123 40.24 24.55 0.61
N VAL A 124 38.99 24.21 0.90
CA VAL A 124 37.84 24.37 0.00
C VAL A 124 36.80 25.23 0.68
N ARG A 125 36.59 26.46 0.19
CA ARG A 125 35.70 27.45 0.83
C ARG A 125 34.24 27.36 0.43
N ILE A 126 33.94 26.66 -0.67
CA ILE A 126 32.59 26.51 -1.21
C ILE A 126 32.26 25.01 -1.18
N PRO A 127 31.10 24.59 -0.65
CA PRO A 127 30.64 23.21 -0.71
C PRO A 127 30.79 22.62 -2.11
N ARG A 128 31.56 21.54 -2.24
CA ARG A 128 31.72 20.80 -3.49
C ARG A 128 31.26 19.37 -3.31
N CYS A 129 30.57 18.85 -4.32
CA CYS A 129 30.32 17.42 -4.40
C CYS A 129 31.65 16.71 -4.74
N PRO A 130 32.07 15.68 -3.98
CA PRO A 130 33.20 14.85 -4.39
C PRO A 130 32.90 14.19 -5.74
N LEU A 131 33.50 14.73 -6.79
CA LEU A 131 33.50 14.18 -8.15
C LEU A 131 34.33 12.89 -8.15
N VAL A 132 33.75 11.80 -7.67
CA VAL A 132 34.34 10.46 -7.83
C VAL A 132 33.27 9.54 -8.36
N LYS A 133 33.47 9.07 -9.60
CA LYS A 133 32.67 8.07 -10.34
C LYS A 133 32.26 6.81 -9.55
N ARG A 134 32.71 6.61 -8.31
CA ARG A 134 32.42 5.44 -7.46
C ARG A 134 31.38 5.69 -6.35
N LEU A 135 31.22 6.94 -5.90
CA LEU A 135 30.17 7.29 -4.93
C LEU A 135 28.88 7.74 -5.62
N CYS A 136 28.94 8.27 -6.84
CA CYS A 136 27.74 8.69 -7.58
C CYS A 136 26.77 7.53 -7.85
N ASP A 137 27.28 6.29 -7.94
CA ASP A 137 26.45 5.09 -8.12
C ASP A 137 25.76 4.64 -6.82
N HIS A 138 26.17 5.18 -5.67
CA HIS A 138 25.70 4.75 -4.35
C HIS A 138 25.06 5.92 -3.59
N ARG A 139 23.77 5.79 -3.24
CA ARG A 139 23.08 6.83 -2.47
C ARG A 139 23.52 6.79 -1.01
N ILE A 140 24.13 7.85 -0.49
CA ILE A 140 24.58 7.93 0.90
C ILE A 140 23.38 8.11 1.86
N SER A 141 23.44 7.41 2.99
CA SER A 141 22.43 7.42 4.05
C SER A 141 22.93 8.05 5.34
N GLN A 142 24.20 7.82 5.68
CA GLN A 142 24.88 8.41 6.85
C GLN A 142 26.30 8.85 6.48
N VAL A 143 26.77 9.96 7.06
CA VAL A 143 28.16 10.41 7.02
C VAL A 143 28.59 10.89 8.40
N MET A 144 29.81 10.54 8.83
CA MET A 144 30.38 10.97 10.09
C MET A 144 31.86 11.36 9.90
N CYS A 145 32.25 12.45 10.52
CA CYS A 145 33.59 13.03 10.42
C CYS A 145 34.34 12.87 11.74
N GLY A 146 35.58 12.42 11.67
CA GLY A 146 36.54 12.49 12.77
C GLY A 146 37.43 13.73 12.66
N ASN A 147 38.62 13.69 13.27
CA ASN A 147 39.55 14.83 13.20
C ASN A 147 40.01 15.12 11.77
N GLN A 148 40.51 14.10 11.07
CA GLN A 148 41.07 14.19 9.71
C GLN A 148 40.67 13.00 8.82
N HIS A 149 39.59 12.29 9.17
CA HIS A 149 39.03 11.19 8.38
C HIS A 149 37.50 11.23 8.39
N CYS A 150 36.89 10.54 7.45
CA CYS A 150 35.44 10.45 7.34
C CYS A 150 35.02 9.03 6.99
N ILE A 151 33.81 8.69 7.40
CA ILE A 151 33.14 7.44 7.11
C ILE A 151 31.72 7.71 6.60
N ALA A 152 31.28 6.97 5.58
CA ALA A 152 29.94 7.10 5.02
C ALA A 152 29.32 5.74 4.74
N LEU A 153 28.04 5.60 5.07
CA LEU A 153 27.24 4.41 4.85
C LEU A 153 26.25 4.68 3.71
N SER A 154 26.30 3.86 2.67
CA SER A 154 25.35 3.92 1.56
C SER A 154 24.05 3.15 1.89
N ARG A 155 22.97 3.46 1.16
CA ARG A 155 21.64 2.83 1.34
C ARG A 155 21.62 1.35 0.99
N ASP A 156 22.55 0.87 0.17
CA ASP A 156 22.78 -0.54 -0.15
C ASP A 156 23.65 -1.26 0.89
N GLY A 157 24.05 -0.58 1.98
CA GLY A 157 24.76 -1.18 3.10
C GLY A 157 26.28 -1.25 2.94
N GLN A 158 26.86 -0.57 1.93
CA GLN A 158 28.31 -0.46 1.79
C GLN A 158 28.87 0.68 2.65
N LEU A 159 30.02 0.44 3.28
CA LEU A 159 30.72 1.41 4.10
C LEU A 159 31.94 1.96 3.35
N PHE A 160 32.06 3.27 3.27
CA PHE A 160 33.17 3.97 2.64
C PHE A 160 33.97 4.76 3.68
N THR A 161 35.29 4.81 3.53
CA THR A 161 36.21 5.51 4.44
C THR A 161 37.27 6.28 3.65
N TRP A 162 37.68 7.46 4.12
CA TRP A 162 38.76 8.25 3.50
C TRP A 162 39.36 9.27 4.48
N GLY A 163 40.46 9.90 4.06
CA GLY A 163 41.26 10.82 4.85
C GLY A 163 42.51 10.16 5.44
N GLN A 164 42.92 10.64 6.62
CA GLN A 164 44.13 10.19 7.29
C GLN A 164 44.01 8.75 7.81
N ASN A 165 45.08 7.95 7.69
CA ASN A 165 45.11 6.56 8.17
C ASN A 165 46.32 6.21 9.08
N THR A 166 46.93 7.19 9.73
CA THR A 166 48.15 7.00 10.54
C THR A 166 47.96 6.06 11.74
N SER A 167 46.74 5.93 12.25
CA SER A 167 46.37 5.06 13.37
C SER A 167 45.47 3.88 12.94
N GLY A 168 45.27 3.69 11.62
CA GLY A 168 44.37 2.67 11.09
C GLY A 168 42.88 3.02 11.16
N GLN A 169 42.54 4.30 11.34
CA GLN A 169 41.15 4.77 11.50
C GLN A 169 40.24 4.56 10.29
N LEU A 170 40.81 4.23 9.12
CA LEU A 170 40.05 3.83 7.93
C LEU A 170 39.67 2.35 7.94
N GLY A 171 40.33 1.50 8.75
CA GLY A 171 39.99 0.07 8.85
C GLY A 171 40.45 -0.79 7.68
N LEU A 172 41.25 -0.25 6.76
CA LEU A 172 41.65 -0.88 5.50
C LEU A 172 42.75 -1.95 5.63
N GLY A 173 43.34 -2.11 6.81
CA GLY A 173 44.47 -3.00 7.04
C GLY A 173 45.75 -2.28 7.50
N LYS A 174 46.68 -3.05 8.06
CA LYS A 174 47.94 -2.52 8.60
C LYS A 174 48.87 -2.10 7.46
N GLY A 175 49.37 -0.86 7.50
CA GLY A 175 50.30 -0.33 6.50
C GLY A 175 49.64 0.36 5.30
N GLU A 176 48.30 0.40 5.23
CA GLU A 176 47.59 1.14 4.19
C GLU A 176 47.78 2.66 4.36
N PRO A 177 48.12 3.40 3.28
CA PRO A 177 48.28 4.85 3.36
C PRO A 177 46.93 5.57 3.52
N SER A 178 47.00 6.84 3.91
CA SER A 178 45.86 7.77 3.85
C SER A 178 45.24 7.79 2.45
N LYS A 179 43.92 7.94 2.37
CA LYS A 179 43.18 7.91 1.11
C LYS A 179 42.59 9.28 0.80
N LEU A 180 42.89 9.83 -0.37
CA LEU A 180 42.37 11.13 -0.82
C LEU A 180 40.96 11.06 -1.41
N PHE A 181 40.43 9.85 -1.60
CA PHE A 181 39.09 9.58 -2.11
C PHE A 181 38.40 8.49 -1.29
N PRO A 182 37.07 8.45 -1.28
CA PRO A 182 36.27 7.42 -0.59
C PRO A 182 36.59 6.01 -1.06
N HIS A 183 37.02 5.14 -0.13
CA HIS A 183 37.35 3.73 -0.39
C HIS A 183 36.37 2.79 0.34
N PRO A 184 35.87 1.75 -0.34
CA PRO A 184 34.98 0.78 0.28
C PRO A 184 35.72 -0.09 1.31
N LEU A 185 35.14 -0.22 2.51
CA LEU A 185 35.62 -1.06 3.59
C LEU A 185 35.02 -2.47 3.47
N LYS A 186 35.74 -3.36 2.79
CA LYS A 186 35.26 -4.72 2.50
C LYS A 186 35.11 -5.63 3.72
N SER A 187 35.80 -5.34 4.83
CA SER A 187 35.82 -6.19 6.03
C SER A 187 34.48 -6.24 6.78
N LEU A 188 33.60 -5.27 6.58
CA LEU A 188 32.23 -5.24 7.13
C LEU A 188 31.15 -5.43 6.06
N ALA A 189 31.53 -5.76 4.82
CA ALA A 189 30.57 -5.99 3.74
C ALA A 189 29.64 -7.18 4.08
N GLY A 190 28.33 -6.99 3.87
CA GLY A 190 27.30 -8.00 4.17
C GLY A 190 26.78 -8.00 5.61
N ILE A 191 27.35 -7.20 6.52
CA ILE A 191 26.78 -7.00 7.85
C ILE A 191 25.83 -5.79 7.79
N PRO A 192 24.54 -5.94 8.12
CA PRO A 192 23.60 -4.81 8.07
C PRO A 192 23.89 -3.82 9.20
N LEU A 193 24.30 -2.60 8.82
CA LEU A 193 24.68 -1.54 9.76
C LEU A 193 23.50 -0.60 10.06
N ALA A 194 23.33 -0.27 11.34
CA ALA A 194 22.32 0.65 11.87
C ALA A 194 22.87 2.09 11.97
N GLN A 195 24.11 2.21 12.45
CA GLN A 195 24.74 3.49 12.75
C GLN A 195 26.25 3.40 12.49
N ILE A 196 26.82 4.49 11.97
CA ILE A 196 28.25 4.74 11.95
C ILE A 196 28.60 5.93 12.86
N THR A 197 29.81 5.95 13.42
CA THR A 197 30.30 7.10 14.19
C THR A 197 31.83 7.17 14.13
N ALA A 198 32.36 8.39 14.14
CA ALA A 198 33.78 8.67 14.12
C ALA A 198 34.15 9.51 15.35
N GLY A 199 35.20 9.10 16.07
CA GLY A 199 35.81 9.89 17.12
C GLY A 199 36.98 10.70 16.60
N GLY A 200 37.92 11.05 17.48
CA GLY A 200 39.13 11.78 17.09
C GLY A 200 39.91 11.08 15.98
N ASP A 201 40.55 9.95 16.32
CA ASP A 201 41.36 9.13 15.41
C ASP A 201 40.90 7.65 15.41
N HIS A 202 39.62 7.41 15.68
CA HIS A 202 39.00 6.08 15.72
C HIS A 202 37.59 6.11 15.13
N SER A 203 37.08 4.94 14.78
CA SER A 203 35.81 4.77 14.07
C SER A 203 35.04 3.57 14.60
N PHE A 204 33.73 3.65 14.53
CA PHE A 204 32.82 2.61 15.00
C PHE A 204 31.67 2.37 14.01
N ALA A 205 31.20 1.13 13.97
CA ALA A 205 29.98 0.73 13.30
C ALA A 205 29.12 -0.13 14.24
N LEU A 206 27.84 0.18 14.29
CA LEU A 206 26.81 -0.56 15.01
C LEU A 206 25.96 -1.33 13.99
N SER A 207 25.83 -2.63 14.18
CA SER A 207 24.92 -3.46 13.37
C SER A 207 23.48 -3.41 13.86
N LEU A 208 22.51 -3.74 12.99
CA LEU A 208 21.09 -3.85 13.37
C LEU A 208 20.84 -4.88 14.47
N SER A 209 21.72 -5.89 14.63
CA SER A 209 21.62 -6.88 15.71
C SER A 209 22.17 -6.37 17.05
N GLY A 210 22.69 -5.14 17.12
CA GLY A 210 23.31 -4.56 18.31
C GLY A 210 24.78 -4.96 18.53
N ALA A 211 25.42 -5.61 17.55
CA ALA A 211 26.87 -5.90 17.60
C ALA A 211 27.68 -4.65 17.23
N VAL A 212 28.75 -4.40 17.98
CA VAL A 212 29.57 -3.19 17.88
C VAL A 212 30.97 -3.51 17.38
N PHE A 213 31.40 -2.80 16.33
CA PHE A 213 32.73 -2.93 15.73
C PHE A 213 33.49 -1.61 15.87
N GLY A 214 34.72 -1.65 16.40
CA GLY A 214 35.59 -0.48 16.55
C GLY A 214 36.96 -0.69 15.94
N TRP A 215 37.56 0.38 15.39
CA TRP A 215 38.92 0.38 14.82
C TRP A 215 39.56 1.78 14.87
N GLY A 216 40.87 1.84 14.65
CA GLY A 216 41.70 3.04 14.73
C GLY A 216 42.56 3.09 16.00
N LYS A 217 42.81 4.31 16.48
CA LYS A 217 43.62 4.59 17.66
C LYS A 217 43.01 3.97 18.92
N ASN A 218 43.83 3.34 19.76
CA ASN A 218 43.40 2.70 21.01
C ASN A 218 44.33 2.96 22.21
N ARG A 219 45.24 3.94 22.13
CA ARG A 219 46.25 4.17 23.20
C ARG A 219 45.65 4.46 24.58
N ALA A 220 44.43 5.00 24.64
CA ALA A 220 43.70 5.28 25.88
C ALA A 220 42.65 4.21 26.22
N GLY A 221 42.50 3.16 25.40
CA GLY A 221 41.46 2.15 25.54
C GLY A 221 40.11 2.53 24.91
N GLN A 222 40.07 3.55 24.04
CA GLN A 222 38.84 4.07 23.43
C GLN A 222 38.09 3.08 22.53
N LEU A 223 38.70 1.95 22.17
CA LEU A 223 38.03 0.86 21.46
C LEU A 223 37.35 -0.15 22.40
N GLY A 224 37.66 -0.15 23.70
CA GLY A 224 37.02 -1.05 24.67
C GLY A 224 37.41 -2.53 24.52
N LEU A 225 38.62 -2.82 24.02
CA LEU A 225 39.10 -4.17 23.71
C LEU A 225 39.98 -4.79 24.81
N ASN A 226 40.08 -4.15 25.99
CA ASN A 226 40.94 -4.54 27.10
C ASN A 226 42.46 -4.49 26.80
N ASP A 227 42.87 -3.63 25.87
CA ASP A 227 44.27 -3.37 25.54
C ASP A 227 44.45 -1.92 25.07
N LYS A 228 45.71 -1.55 24.77
CA LYS A 228 46.09 -0.23 24.27
C LYS A 228 46.63 -0.26 22.83
N GLN A 229 46.35 -1.32 22.07
CA GLN A 229 46.88 -1.51 20.71
C GLN A 229 45.91 -0.97 19.66
N ASP A 230 46.42 -0.09 18.80
CA ASP A 230 45.70 0.44 17.66
C ASP A 230 45.25 -0.69 16.72
N ARG A 231 44.03 -0.60 16.18
CA ARG A 231 43.44 -1.64 15.33
C ARG A 231 43.24 -1.10 13.93
N ALA A 232 44.01 -1.59 12.96
CA ALA A 232 43.89 -1.17 11.58
C ALA A 232 42.74 -1.85 10.80
N VAL A 233 41.93 -2.69 11.46
CA VAL A 233 40.75 -3.38 10.92
C VAL A 233 39.62 -3.37 11.94
N PRO A 234 38.34 -3.34 11.51
CA PRO A 234 37.18 -3.46 12.38
C PRO A 234 37.25 -4.66 13.32
N CYS A 235 37.19 -4.41 14.62
CA CYS A 235 37.23 -5.43 15.66
C CYS A 235 35.93 -5.46 16.46
N HIS A 236 35.34 -6.64 16.63
CA HIS A 236 34.11 -6.80 17.39
C HIS A 236 34.36 -6.71 18.91
N ILE A 237 33.58 -5.86 19.60
CA ILE A 237 33.71 -5.62 21.05
C ILE A 237 32.83 -6.59 21.81
N LYS A 238 33.43 -7.71 22.20
CA LYS A 238 32.72 -8.85 22.83
C LYS A 238 31.94 -8.47 24.09
N PHE A 239 32.42 -7.49 24.86
CA PHE A 239 31.80 -7.06 26.12
C PHE A 239 30.38 -6.50 25.93
N LEU A 240 30.11 -5.83 24.79
CA LEU A 240 28.82 -5.20 24.51
C LEU A 240 27.81 -6.16 23.85
N ARG A 241 28.22 -7.39 23.50
CA ARG A 241 27.39 -8.34 22.74
C ARG A 241 26.04 -8.66 23.41
N SER A 242 26.01 -8.76 24.74
CA SER A 242 24.80 -9.09 25.50
C SER A 242 24.02 -7.86 25.96
N GLN A 243 24.51 -6.65 25.69
CA GLN A 243 23.97 -5.41 26.26
C GLN A 243 22.91 -4.74 25.36
N LYS A 244 22.66 -5.27 24.14
CA LYS A 244 21.69 -4.71 23.18
C LYS A 244 21.91 -3.21 22.95
N VAL A 245 23.10 -2.85 22.48
CA VAL A 245 23.47 -1.46 22.18
C VAL A 245 22.61 -0.94 21.02
N VAL A 246 22.07 0.26 21.18
CA VAL A 246 21.19 0.93 20.18
C VAL A 246 21.80 2.21 19.63
N TYR A 247 22.77 2.81 20.34
CA TYR A 247 23.41 4.04 19.89
C TYR A 247 24.85 4.15 20.41
N ILE A 248 25.75 4.73 19.62
CA ILE A 248 27.14 4.99 19.99
C ILE A 248 27.48 6.44 19.71
N SER A 249 28.22 7.08 20.62
CA SER A 249 28.80 8.39 20.43
C SER A 249 30.29 8.37 20.79
N CYS A 250 31.11 9.03 19.99
CA CYS A 250 32.56 9.07 20.18
C CYS A 250 33.03 10.50 20.47
N GLY A 251 33.93 10.64 21.44
CA GLY A 251 34.72 11.86 21.66
C GLY A 251 36.09 11.77 21.00
N ASP A 252 37.05 12.59 21.46
CA ASP A 252 38.41 12.61 20.88
C ASP A 252 39.16 11.31 21.22
N GLU A 253 39.12 10.90 22.50
CA GLU A 253 39.81 9.72 23.03
C GLU A 253 38.94 8.86 23.95
N HIS A 254 37.61 9.01 23.89
CA HIS A 254 36.65 8.17 24.63
C HIS A 254 35.44 7.83 23.77
N THR A 255 34.69 6.80 24.21
CA THR A 255 33.49 6.32 23.52
C THR A 255 32.40 6.04 24.56
N ALA A 256 31.16 6.37 24.20
CA ALA A 256 29.97 6.06 24.97
C ALA A 256 29.01 5.18 24.15
N ALA A 257 28.46 4.14 24.78
CA ALA A 257 27.48 3.23 24.20
C ALA A 257 26.20 3.24 25.03
N LEU A 258 25.07 3.42 24.35
CA LEU A 258 23.73 3.41 24.95
C LEU A 258 23.02 2.10 24.63
N THR A 259 22.48 1.47 25.66
CA THR A 259 21.70 0.23 25.55
C THR A 259 20.21 0.50 25.41
N LYS A 260 19.47 -0.48 24.86
CA LYS A 260 18.01 -0.38 24.71
C LYS A 260 17.28 -0.09 26.02
N ASP A 261 17.79 -0.62 27.13
CA ASP A 261 17.20 -0.48 28.48
C ASP A 261 17.65 0.82 29.19
N GLY A 262 18.18 1.80 28.43
CA GLY A 262 18.61 3.10 28.95
C GLY A 262 19.91 3.10 29.74
N GLY A 263 20.66 1.99 29.76
CA GLY A 263 21.97 1.90 30.40
C GLY A 263 23.08 2.54 29.57
N LEU A 264 23.89 3.38 30.22
CA LEU A 264 25.05 4.07 29.62
C LEU A 264 26.37 3.39 29.99
N PHE A 265 27.16 3.02 28.98
CA PHE A 265 28.52 2.51 29.12
C PHE A 265 29.53 3.49 28.53
N THR A 266 30.63 3.73 29.22
CA THR A 266 31.71 4.64 28.81
C THR A 266 33.06 3.94 28.95
N PHE A 267 34.00 4.25 28.05
CA PHE A 267 35.36 3.70 28.04
C PHE A 267 36.33 4.58 27.24
N GLY A 268 37.63 4.41 27.45
CA GLY A 268 38.70 5.23 26.89
C GLY A 268 39.35 6.16 27.90
N ASP A 269 39.77 7.35 27.46
CA ASP A 269 40.38 8.35 28.33
C ASP A 269 39.40 8.89 29.38
N GLY A 270 39.85 8.96 30.62
CA GLY A 270 39.09 9.50 31.75
C GLY A 270 39.76 10.70 32.42
N SER A 271 40.84 11.25 31.85
CA SER A 271 41.69 12.27 32.48
C SER A 271 40.93 13.51 32.97
N TRP A 272 39.83 13.86 32.31
CA TRP A 272 38.96 15.00 32.65
C TRP A 272 37.65 14.60 33.32
N GLY A 273 37.46 13.31 33.63
CA GLY A 273 36.21 12.78 34.17
C GLY A 273 35.12 12.50 33.11
N GLN A 274 35.46 12.52 31.82
CA GLN A 274 34.52 12.38 30.70
C GLN A 274 33.81 11.02 30.61
N LEU A 275 34.23 10.05 31.44
CA LEU A 275 33.61 8.73 31.58
C LEU A 275 32.50 8.69 32.65
N GLY A 276 32.48 9.63 33.61
CA GLY A 276 31.40 9.73 34.60
C GLY A 276 31.45 8.68 35.72
N HIS A 277 32.61 8.09 36.00
CA HIS A 277 32.77 7.05 37.03
C HIS A 277 33.24 7.57 38.40
N GLY A 278 33.16 8.88 38.65
CA GLY A 278 33.67 9.51 39.87
C GLY A 278 35.20 9.48 40.00
N SER A 279 35.92 9.19 38.91
CA SER A 279 37.38 9.11 38.87
C SER A 279 37.95 9.74 37.61
N THR A 280 39.27 9.95 37.58
CA THR A 280 40.02 10.42 36.40
C THR A 280 40.78 9.29 35.69
N ASN A 281 40.44 8.03 36.00
CA ASN A 281 41.12 6.87 35.43
C ASN A 281 40.56 6.55 34.05
N SER A 282 41.44 6.15 33.12
CA SER A 282 41.04 5.58 31.83
C SER A 282 40.49 4.17 32.02
N GLU A 283 39.49 3.80 31.23
CA GLU A 283 38.84 2.48 31.26
C GLU A 283 39.10 1.73 29.95
N LEU A 284 39.77 0.58 30.01
CA LEU A 284 40.13 -0.21 28.82
C LEU A 284 38.97 -1.10 28.32
N LEU A 285 37.94 -1.27 29.14
CA LEU A 285 36.73 -2.04 28.88
C LEU A 285 35.50 -1.16 29.08
N PRO A 286 34.41 -1.37 28.33
CA PRO A 286 33.15 -0.66 28.57
C PRO A 286 32.68 -0.83 30.01
N ARG A 287 32.56 0.28 30.73
CA ARG A 287 32.10 0.29 32.11
C ARG A 287 30.79 1.07 32.21
N ARG A 288 29.83 0.52 32.96
CA ARG A 288 28.53 1.17 33.17
C ARG A 288 28.67 2.37 34.10
N VAL A 289 28.02 3.48 33.76
CA VAL A 289 27.93 4.68 34.61
C VAL A 289 26.90 4.43 35.72
N LEU A 290 27.38 4.14 36.93
CA LEU A 290 26.53 3.72 38.05
C LEU A 290 25.64 4.83 38.61
N GLU A 291 26.06 6.09 38.53
CA GLU A 291 25.26 7.21 39.04
C GLU A 291 23.97 7.46 38.24
N LEU A 292 23.88 6.94 37.02
CA LEU A 292 22.67 6.94 36.19
C LEU A 292 21.94 5.58 36.25
N MET A 293 22.26 4.74 37.24
CA MET A 293 21.59 3.46 37.42
C MET A 293 20.19 3.68 38.03
N GLY A 294 19.16 3.13 37.38
CA GLY A 294 17.76 3.33 37.75
C GLY A 294 17.08 4.51 37.06
N THR A 295 17.83 5.29 36.26
CA THR A 295 17.27 6.24 35.29
C THR A 295 17.42 5.67 33.87
N GLU A 296 16.48 6.00 33.00
CA GLU A 296 16.53 5.61 31.59
C GLU A 296 17.13 6.76 30.79
N VAL A 297 18.37 6.58 30.32
CA VAL A 297 19.00 7.52 29.39
C VAL A 297 18.45 7.25 27.99
N SER A 298 17.96 8.28 27.28
CA SER A 298 17.42 8.10 25.92
C SER A 298 18.32 8.67 24.82
N GLN A 299 19.16 9.65 25.15
CA GLN A 299 20.07 10.29 24.20
C GLN A 299 21.42 10.54 24.86
N ILE A 300 22.49 10.36 24.07
CA ILE A 300 23.86 10.63 24.49
C ILE A 300 24.59 11.38 23.39
N THR A 301 25.50 12.26 23.78
CA THR A 301 26.46 12.86 22.85
C THR A 301 27.80 13.10 23.54
N CYS A 302 28.88 12.77 22.85
CA CYS A 302 30.23 13.01 23.28
C CYS A 302 30.77 14.26 22.60
N GLY A 303 31.21 15.24 23.39
CA GLY A 303 32.11 16.27 22.93
C GLY A 303 33.56 15.79 22.97
N ARG A 304 34.51 16.68 22.69
CA ARG A 304 35.94 16.35 22.64
C ARG A 304 36.46 15.69 23.93
N HIS A 305 36.10 16.27 25.08
CA HIS A 305 36.54 15.84 26.41
C HIS A 305 35.40 15.87 27.44
N HIS A 306 34.14 15.72 26.99
CA HIS A 306 32.97 15.69 27.86
C HIS A 306 31.87 14.83 27.25
N THR A 307 30.90 14.43 28.06
CA THR A 307 29.76 13.62 27.65
C THR A 307 28.50 14.23 28.22
N LEU A 308 27.45 14.30 27.40
CA LEU A 308 26.10 14.71 27.79
C LEU A 308 25.15 13.51 27.67
N ALA A 309 24.26 13.36 28.64
CA ALA A 309 23.25 12.31 28.68
C ALA A 309 21.90 12.92 29.06
N PHE A 310 20.85 12.63 28.29
CA PHE A 310 19.49 13.11 28.55
C PHE A 310 18.63 12.02 29.19
N VAL A 311 17.97 12.38 30.29
CA VAL A 311 17.05 11.51 31.03
C VAL A 311 15.61 12.04 30.89
N PRO A 312 14.76 11.41 30.07
CA PRO A 312 13.40 11.90 29.80
C PRO A 312 12.50 11.96 31.03
N SER A 313 12.65 11.00 31.96
CA SER A 313 11.79 10.90 33.14
C SER A 313 11.90 12.10 34.07
N SER A 314 13.06 12.77 34.09
CA SER A 314 13.30 13.99 34.86
C SER A 314 13.33 15.25 33.99
N GLY A 315 13.46 15.11 32.67
CA GLY A 315 13.70 16.22 31.76
C GLY A 315 15.08 16.89 31.96
N VAL A 316 16.00 16.19 32.65
CA VAL A 316 17.32 16.73 33.01
C VAL A 316 18.38 16.21 32.03
N VAL A 317 19.25 17.13 31.59
CA VAL A 317 20.51 16.78 30.91
C VAL A 317 21.59 16.69 31.96
N TYR A 318 22.32 15.57 31.99
CA TYR A 318 23.52 15.39 32.81
C TYR A 318 24.76 15.60 31.95
N ALA A 319 25.73 16.30 32.50
CA ALA A 319 27.00 16.62 31.86
C ALA A 319 28.17 16.20 32.77
N PHE A 320 29.21 15.63 32.19
CA PHE A 320 30.43 15.25 32.90
C PHE A 320 31.65 15.29 31.96
N GLY A 321 32.82 15.57 32.53
CA GLY A 321 34.07 15.78 31.82
C GLY A 321 34.68 17.16 32.05
N CYS A 322 35.48 17.59 31.08
CA CYS A 322 36.18 18.88 31.10
C CYS A 322 35.17 20.04 31.11
N ASN A 323 35.45 21.09 31.88
CA ASN A 323 34.61 22.30 31.99
C ASN A 323 35.41 23.62 31.99
N SER A 324 36.65 23.61 31.50
CA SER A 324 37.52 24.79 31.53
C SER A 324 36.98 25.99 30.74
N HIS A 325 36.05 25.76 29.82
CA HIS A 325 35.40 26.79 29.00
C HIS A 325 33.88 26.80 29.17
N GLY A 326 33.36 26.26 30.28
CA GLY A 326 31.91 26.24 30.55
C GLY A 326 31.12 25.23 29.71
N GLN A 327 31.78 24.28 29.04
CA GLN A 327 31.12 23.33 28.13
C GLN A 327 30.09 22.41 28.83
N LEU A 328 30.13 22.27 30.16
CA LEU A 328 29.14 21.49 30.90
C LEU A 328 27.85 22.28 31.19
N GLY A 329 27.85 23.62 31.05
CA GLY A 329 26.64 24.43 31.26
C GLY A 329 26.10 24.43 32.70
N THR A 330 26.95 24.17 33.68
CA THR A 330 26.56 24.04 35.11
C THR A 330 26.58 25.37 35.87
N GLY A 331 27.10 26.43 35.27
CA GLY A 331 27.32 27.73 35.92
C GLY A 331 28.51 27.78 36.88
N ILE A 332 29.23 26.67 37.06
CA ILE A 332 30.45 26.60 37.88
C ILE A 332 31.67 26.29 37.01
N LEU A 333 32.84 26.76 37.44
CA LEU A 333 34.14 26.41 36.86
C LEU A 333 34.67 25.16 37.56
N GLY A 334 35.09 24.16 36.78
CA GLY A 334 35.66 22.90 37.30
C GLY A 334 35.08 21.67 36.62
N ASP A 335 35.96 20.72 36.34
CA ASP A 335 35.62 19.46 35.67
C ASP A 335 34.72 18.60 36.56
N ALA A 336 33.75 17.90 35.95
CA ALA A 336 32.84 17.01 36.67
C ALA A 336 33.20 15.56 36.37
N ARG A 337 33.58 14.80 37.41
CA ARG A 337 33.97 13.39 37.29
C ARG A 337 32.80 12.41 37.29
N SER A 338 31.61 12.95 37.52
CA SER A 338 30.36 12.29 37.84
C SER A 338 29.23 13.04 37.14
N PRO A 339 28.21 12.37 36.59
CA PRO A 339 27.05 13.01 35.96
C PRO A 339 26.46 14.16 36.79
N PHE A 340 26.62 15.38 36.30
CA PHE A 340 26.14 16.58 36.98
C PHE A 340 25.00 17.24 36.19
N PRO A 341 23.88 17.63 36.82
CA PRO A 341 22.75 18.22 36.10
C PRO A 341 23.11 19.60 35.52
N VAL A 342 22.83 19.80 34.23
CA VAL A 342 22.99 21.08 33.55
C VAL A 342 22.01 22.10 34.13
N LYS A 343 22.50 23.30 34.44
CA LYS A 343 21.69 24.33 35.11
C LYS A 343 20.81 25.03 34.09
N ALA A 344 19.49 24.82 34.15
CA ALA A 344 18.55 25.56 33.33
C ALA A 344 17.33 25.98 34.17
N SER A 345 17.19 27.29 34.39
CA SER A 345 16.02 27.91 35.04
C SER A 345 14.70 27.66 34.29
N PHE A 346 14.78 27.13 33.07
CA PHE A 346 13.66 26.88 32.16
C PHE A 346 13.29 25.39 32.01
N LEU A 347 14.16 24.44 32.43
CA LEU A 347 13.85 22.99 32.37
C LEU A 347 13.03 22.51 33.58
N THR A 348 12.92 23.32 34.64
CA THR A 348 12.18 23.00 35.88
C THR A 348 10.72 23.46 35.87
N GLY A 349 10.22 23.98 34.74
CA GLY A 349 8.80 24.26 34.56
C GLY A 349 8.04 23.00 34.13
N LYS A 350 7.27 22.42 35.07
CA LYS A 350 6.33 21.28 34.91
C LYS A 350 6.91 19.87 35.11
N PHE A 351 7.46 19.52 36.28
CA PHE A 351 7.34 18.16 36.85
C PHE A 351 7.60 18.19 38.37
N HIS A 352 6.57 18.51 39.16
CA HIS A 352 6.54 18.15 40.57
C HIS A 352 5.22 17.42 40.85
N ARG A 353 5.28 16.10 40.98
CA ARG A 353 4.25 15.31 41.67
C ARG A 353 4.26 15.74 43.14
N ARG A 354 3.30 16.57 43.56
CA ARG A 354 2.99 16.70 44.99
C ARG A 354 2.03 15.58 45.39
N GLY A 355 2.54 14.68 46.22
CA GLY A 355 1.73 13.75 46.99
C GLY A 355 0.70 14.49 47.84
N LYS A 356 -0.49 13.90 47.93
CA LYS A 356 -1.60 14.36 48.76
C LYS A 356 -1.22 14.32 50.24
N GLN A 357 -1.45 15.41 50.97
CA GLN A 357 -1.96 15.37 52.34
C GLN A 357 -3.07 16.41 52.51
N ARG A 358 -4.13 15.97 53.21
CA ARG A 358 -5.45 16.59 53.42
C ARG A 358 -5.38 17.85 54.29
N THR A 359 -6.30 18.82 54.08
CA THR A 359 -7.44 19.16 54.99
C THR A 359 -8.25 20.36 54.49
N CYS A 360 -9.56 20.33 54.76
CA CYS A 360 -10.60 21.31 54.38
C CYS A 360 -10.62 22.59 55.25
N ARG A 361 -11.06 23.74 54.70
CA ARG A 361 -12.20 24.58 55.17
C ARG A 361 -12.34 25.94 54.44
N SER A 362 -13.60 26.25 54.07
CA SER A 362 -14.33 27.54 53.96
C SER A 362 -13.83 28.74 53.10
N SER A 363 -14.72 29.15 52.18
CA SER A 363 -14.87 30.32 51.28
C SER A 363 -15.05 31.72 51.95
N PRO A 364 -15.32 32.84 51.23
CA PRO A 364 -14.71 33.53 50.05
C PRO A 364 -14.62 35.09 50.32
N PRO A 365 -14.73 36.05 49.35
CA PRO A 365 -14.14 36.25 48.01
C PRO A 365 -13.34 37.58 47.90
N LEU A 366 -12.53 37.76 46.86
CA LEU A 366 -12.33 39.06 46.21
C LEU A 366 -12.05 38.83 44.71
N HIS A 367 -12.94 39.41 43.90
CA HIS A 367 -12.90 39.44 42.44
C HIS A 367 -11.54 39.90 41.91
N PHE A 368 -11.07 39.33 40.80
CA PHE A 368 -10.69 40.11 39.62
C PHE A 368 -10.60 39.19 38.38
N HIS A 369 -11.15 39.68 37.28
CA HIS A 369 -11.19 39.06 35.96
C HIS A 369 -9.81 38.60 35.46
N CYS A 370 -9.50 37.31 35.57
CA CYS A 370 -8.45 36.68 34.77
C CYS A 370 -8.59 35.15 34.84
N ASN A 371 -9.55 34.54 34.13
CA ASN A 371 -9.64 33.07 34.10
C ASN A 371 -10.16 32.46 32.80
N VAL A 372 -10.37 33.25 31.74
CA VAL A 372 -10.74 32.68 30.45
C VAL A 372 -9.47 32.34 29.63
N CYS A 373 -8.48 33.23 29.51
CA CYS A 373 -7.29 32.97 28.70
C CYS A 373 -6.32 31.89 29.22
N PHE A 374 -6.29 31.60 30.52
CA PHE A 374 -5.36 30.60 31.07
C PHE A 374 -5.81 29.15 30.84
N VAL A 375 -7.11 28.90 30.71
CA VAL A 375 -7.65 27.55 30.46
C VAL A 375 -7.39 27.11 29.02
N TYR A 376 -7.41 28.03 28.04
CA TYR A 376 -7.18 27.70 26.62
C TYR A 376 -5.73 27.25 26.33
N SER A 377 -4.74 27.82 27.02
CA SER A 377 -3.32 27.47 26.86
C SER A 377 -3.03 26.02 27.29
N ASP A 378 -3.58 25.59 28.43
CA ASP A 378 -3.35 24.25 28.95
C ASP A 378 -4.09 23.17 28.13
N VAL A 379 -5.25 23.50 27.55
CA VAL A 379 -5.97 22.59 26.64
C VAL A 379 -5.15 22.31 25.38
N ILE A 380 -4.51 23.32 24.77
CA ILE A 380 -3.66 23.11 23.58
C ILE A 380 -2.46 22.21 23.87
N VAL A 381 -1.86 22.33 25.06
CA VAL A 381 -0.76 21.45 25.50
C VAL A 381 -1.23 20.01 25.68
N GLN A 382 -2.45 19.80 26.19
CA GLN A 382 -3.04 18.47 26.31
C GLN A 382 -3.40 17.89 24.93
N LEU A 383 -3.97 18.69 24.04
CA LEU A 383 -4.35 18.28 22.67
C LEU A 383 -3.14 17.99 21.78
N SER A 384 -1.96 18.54 22.07
CA SER A 384 -0.72 18.30 21.32
C SER A 384 0.09 17.10 21.82
N SER A 385 -0.31 16.45 22.91
CA SER A 385 0.40 15.32 23.52
C SER A 385 -0.24 13.96 23.19
N THR A 386 0.51 13.08 22.51
CA THR A 386 0.07 11.71 22.22
C THR A 386 -0.23 10.91 23.50
N ALA A 387 0.53 11.14 24.58
CA ALA A 387 0.32 10.49 25.87
C ALA A 387 -1.00 10.90 26.54
N CYS A 388 -1.41 12.17 26.39
CA CYS A 388 -2.69 12.65 26.94
C CYS A 388 -3.87 11.96 26.24
N TRP A 389 -3.84 11.87 24.92
CA TRP A 389 -4.87 11.16 24.15
C TRP A 389 -4.92 9.66 24.48
N ASN A 390 -3.77 8.99 24.54
CA ASN A 390 -3.68 7.55 24.87
C ASN A 390 -4.20 7.21 26.28
N ALA A 391 -4.22 8.17 27.21
CA ALA A 391 -4.68 7.98 28.58
C ALA A 391 -6.13 8.46 28.84
N SER A 392 -6.78 9.09 27.86
CA SER A 392 -8.06 9.79 28.09
C SER A 392 -9.31 8.92 27.95
N PHE A 393 -9.24 7.82 27.19
CA PHE A 393 -10.43 7.01 26.80
C PHE A 393 -10.24 5.53 27.13
N LEU A 394 -9.62 5.23 28.26
CA LEU A 394 -9.33 3.85 28.67
C LEU A 394 -10.61 3.14 29.12
N ASP A 395 -10.72 1.85 28.77
CA ASP A 395 -11.84 1.00 29.20
C ASP A 395 -11.79 0.77 30.73
N GLN A 396 -12.95 0.58 31.36
CA GLN A 396 -13.03 0.37 32.81
C GLN A 396 -12.69 -1.09 33.14
N SER A 397 -11.40 -1.37 33.36
CA SER A 397 -10.95 -2.65 33.92
C SER A 397 -9.92 -2.47 35.04
N ASP A 398 -9.93 -3.44 35.96
CA ASP A 398 -9.09 -3.45 37.17
C ASP A 398 -7.66 -3.98 36.94
N ASP A 399 -7.26 -4.25 35.69
CA ASP A 399 -5.91 -4.68 35.34
C ASP A 399 -5.00 -3.48 35.01
N THR A 400 -3.70 -3.60 35.29
CA THR A 400 -2.73 -2.50 35.15
C THR A 400 -2.56 -1.99 33.71
N HIS A 401 -3.05 -2.74 32.71
CA HIS A 401 -2.93 -2.45 31.28
C HIS A 401 -4.27 -2.20 30.58
N PHE A 402 -5.38 -2.10 31.33
CA PHE A 402 -6.72 -1.84 30.78
C PHE A 402 -7.13 -2.84 29.67
N LYS A 403 -6.73 -4.10 29.83
CA LYS A 403 -6.84 -5.22 28.87
C LYS A 403 -6.14 -5.02 27.52
N THR A 404 -5.29 -4.00 27.37
CA THR A 404 -4.61 -3.72 26.10
C THR A 404 -3.59 -4.78 25.75
N ASN A 405 -3.69 -5.30 24.54
CA ASN A 405 -2.79 -6.30 23.97
C ASN A 405 -2.83 -6.23 22.43
N PRO A 406 -1.99 -6.98 21.69
CA PRO A 406 -1.96 -6.98 20.23
C PRO A 406 -3.30 -7.30 19.52
N LYS A 407 -4.30 -7.81 20.25
CA LYS A 407 -5.65 -8.10 19.75
C LYS A 407 -6.70 -7.14 20.29
N ILE A 408 -6.50 -6.50 21.44
CA ILE A 408 -7.52 -5.65 22.07
C ILE A 408 -6.91 -4.27 22.36
N PRO A 409 -7.48 -3.16 21.85
CA PRO A 409 -6.92 -1.83 22.04
C PRO A 409 -7.09 -1.29 23.47
N GLY A 410 -8.10 -1.73 24.22
CA GLY A 410 -8.39 -1.25 25.59
C GLY A 410 -8.84 0.22 25.63
N ILE A 411 -9.56 0.66 24.61
CA ILE A 411 -10.10 2.03 24.47
C ILE A 411 -11.63 1.95 24.38
N ASP A 412 -12.32 2.85 25.07
CA ASP A 412 -13.73 3.13 24.85
C ASP A 412 -13.92 4.10 23.66
N LEU A 413 -14.15 3.52 22.47
CA LEU A 413 -14.40 4.28 21.24
C LEU A 413 -15.71 5.09 21.30
N ASN A 414 -16.70 4.72 22.11
CA ASN A 414 -17.93 5.50 22.25
C ASN A 414 -17.65 6.82 22.98
N SER A 415 -16.82 6.80 24.01
CA SER A 415 -16.37 8.02 24.69
C SER A 415 -15.59 8.95 23.77
N VAL A 416 -14.75 8.41 22.86
CA VAL A 416 -14.05 9.19 21.83
C VAL A 416 -15.04 9.90 20.91
N ARG A 417 -16.06 9.19 20.41
CA ARG A 417 -17.10 9.76 19.54
C ARG A 417 -17.91 10.84 20.23
N MET A 418 -18.34 10.59 21.46
CA MET A 418 -19.10 11.57 22.26
C MET A 418 -18.31 12.86 22.48
N LEU A 419 -17.00 12.77 22.69
CA LEU A 419 -16.14 13.94 22.77
C LEU A 419 -16.13 14.71 21.44
N PHE A 420 -15.85 14.03 20.32
CA PHE A 420 -15.77 14.70 19.03
C PHE A 420 -17.11 15.30 18.59
N GLU A 421 -18.23 14.61 18.82
CA GLU A 421 -19.57 15.18 18.59
C GLU A 421 -19.83 16.42 19.45
N THR A 422 -19.36 16.42 20.69
CA THR A 422 -19.48 17.59 21.58
C THR A 422 -18.62 18.74 21.06
N LEU A 423 -17.38 18.47 20.64
CA LEU A 423 -16.47 19.46 20.06
C LEU A 423 -16.96 20.01 18.71
N SER A 424 -17.72 19.23 17.94
CA SER A 424 -18.31 19.65 16.66
C SER A 424 -19.47 20.62 16.82
N LYS A 425 -19.98 20.86 18.05
CA LYS A 425 -21.05 21.84 18.28
C LYS A 425 -20.53 23.26 18.04
N PRO A 426 -21.36 24.19 17.52
CA PRO A 426 -20.94 25.56 17.18
C PRO A 426 -20.29 26.31 18.35
N ALA A 427 -20.67 25.99 19.59
CA ALA A 427 -20.13 26.59 20.81
C ALA A 427 -18.63 26.30 21.04
N PHE A 428 -18.06 25.29 20.38
CA PHE A 428 -16.66 24.88 20.55
C PHE A 428 -15.84 24.98 19.25
N SER A 429 -16.33 25.70 18.24
CA SER A 429 -15.70 25.83 16.92
C SER A 429 -14.26 26.37 16.98
N GLU A 430 -13.98 27.37 17.83
CA GLU A 430 -12.61 27.88 18.05
C GLU A 430 -11.68 26.81 18.62
N LEU A 431 -12.17 25.98 19.55
CA LEU A 431 -11.39 24.90 20.14
C LEU A 431 -11.09 23.80 19.11
N MET A 432 -12.05 23.51 18.24
CA MET A 432 -11.89 22.55 17.15
C MET A 432 -10.88 23.04 16.11
N GLU A 433 -10.88 24.33 15.76
CA GLU A 433 -9.88 24.90 14.85
C GLU A 433 -8.46 24.85 15.45
N GLN A 434 -8.33 25.11 16.75
CA GLN A 434 -7.05 24.98 17.46
C GLN A 434 -6.59 23.53 17.57
N ALA A 435 -7.50 22.58 17.83
CA ALA A 435 -7.19 21.14 17.82
C ALA A 435 -6.69 20.70 16.44
N THR A 436 -7.36 21.14 15.38
CA THR A 436 -6.98 20.90 13.97
C THR A 436 -5.55 21.40 13.69
N LYS A 437 -5.22 22.64 14.07
CA LYS A 437 -3.87 23.20 13.90
C LYS A 437 -2.83 22.45 14.73
N SER A 438 -3.19 21.99 15.93
CA SER A 438 -2.32 21.17 16.79
C SER A 438 -2.02 19.80 16.16
N PHE A 439 -3.03 19.16 15.56
CA PHE A 439 -2.85 17.90 14.86
C PHE A 439 -1.97 18.03 13.63
N GLU A 440 -2.16 19.10 12.84
CA GLU A 440 -1.39 19.41 11.64
C GLU A 440 0.09 19.67 11.96
N SER A 441 0.36 20.56 12.93
CA SER A 441 1.71 21.08 13.16
C SER A 441 2.53 20.31 14.20
N LEU A 442 1.89 19.60 15.13
CA LEU A 442 2.56 18.98 16.27
C LEU A 442 2.32 17.47 16.31
N LEU A 443 1.07 17.02 16.32
CA LEU A 443 0.77 15.63 16.69
C LEU A 443 1.08 14.62 15.58
N ILE A 444 0.54 14.81 14.36
CA ILE A 444 0.74 13.86 13.23
C ILE A 444 2.22 13.75 12.83
N PRO A 445 3.00 14.85 12.71
CA PRO A 445 4.41 14.77 12.35
C PRO A 445 5.27 14.00 13.37
N GLN A 446 4.89 14.04 14.66
CA GLN A 446 5.61 13.43 15.78
C GLN A 446 5.27 11.94 16.00
N LEU A 447 4.32 11.37 15.26
CA LEU A 447 3.92 9.97 15.40
C LEU A 447 5.10 9.01 15.09
N PRO A 448 5.55 8.17 16.03
CA PRO A 448 6.76 7.37 15.86
C PRO A 448 6.55 6.19 14.90
N ARG A 449 7.60 5.85 14.13
CA ARG A 449 7.62 4.68 13.23
C ARG A 449 7.55 3.35 13.99
N SER A 450 8.20 3.32 15.15
CA SER A 450 8.24 2.17 16.06
C SER A 450 7.80 2.63 17.45
N PRO A 451 6.49 2.60 17.75
CA PRO A 451 5.99 2.96 19.06
C PRO A 451 6.58 2.01 20.13
N PRO A 452 6.91 2.51 21.32
CA PRO A 452 7.66 1.75 22.33
C PRO A 452 6.88 0.54 22.87
N ASP A 453 5.55 0.61 22.85
CA ASP A 453 4.65 -0.46 23.28
C ASP A 453 3.31 -0.37 22.54
N VAL A 454 2.54 -1.45 22.61
CA VAL A 454 1.19 -1.58 22.04
C VAL A 454 0.25 -0.48 22.57
N GLU A 455 0.38 -0.06 23.82
CA GLU A 455 -0.44 1.03 24.37
C GLU A 455 -0.26 2.37 23.64
N ALA A 456 0.94 2.62 23.09
CA ALA A 456 1.22 3.85 22.37
C ALA A 456 0.51 3.90 21.00
N MET A 457 0.01 2.76 20.51
CA MET A 457 -0.71 2.65 19.23
C MET A 457 -2.14 3.19 19.29
N ARG A 458 -2.71 3.35 20.49
CA ARG A 458 -4.11 3.77 20.70
C ARG A 458 -4.46 5.07 19.95
N ILE A 459 -3.52 6.00 19.85
CA ILE A 459 -3.66 7.29 19.17
C ILE A 459 -4.07 7.15 17.70
N TYR A 460 -3.60 6.12 16.99
CA TYR A 460 -3.92 5.92 15.58
C TYR A 460 -5.41 5.61 15.38
N LEU A 461 -6.03 4.90 16.33
CA LEU A 461 -7.48 4.66 16.33
C LEU A 461 -8.26 5.91 16.73
N ILE A 462 -7.80 6.63 17.75
CA ILE A 462 -8.46 7.86 18.21
C ILE A 462 -8.50 8.91 17.09
N LEU A 463 -7.38 9.12 16.39
CA LEU A 463 -7.30 10.08 15.29
C LEU A 463 -8.19 9.69 14.12
N SER A 464 -8.37 8.39 13.85
CA SER A 464 -9.22 7.92 12.75
C SER A 464 -10.70 8.29 12.91
N GLU A 465 -11.14 8.60 14.14
CA GLU A 465 -12.51 9.05 14.46
C GLU A 465 -12.66 10.58 14.43
N TYR A 466 -11.62 11.34 14.08
CA TYR A 466 -11.66 12.80 14.10
C TYR A 466 -12.51 13.37 12.94
N PRO A 467 -13.61 14.12 13.21
CA PRO A 467 -14.55 14.53 12.16
C PRO A 467 -13.94 15.44 11.09
N ALA A 468 -12.96 16.27 11.46
CA ALA A 468 -12.37 17.23 10.52
C ALA A 468 -11.52 16.55 9.43
N LEU A 469 -11.21 15.25 9.56
CA LEU A 469 -10.53 14.48 8.51
C LEU A 469 -11.41 14.23 7.28
N GLN A 470 -12.73 14.33 7.42
CA GLN A 470 -13.70 14.13 6.34
C GLN A 470 -13.89 15.38 5.48
N ASP A 471 -13.50 16.56 5.97
CA ASP A 471 -13.61 17.83 5.23
C ASP A 471 -12.54 17.89 4.11
N SER A 472 -13.00 18.15 2.88
CA SER A 472 -12.14 18.24 1.71
C SER A 472 -11.06 19.32 1.81
N LYS A 473 -11.30 20.37 2.60
CA LYS A 473 -10.31 21.43 2.87
C LYS A 473 -9.08 20.92 3.63
N ASN A 474 -9.24 19.86 4.42
CA ASN A 474 -8.23 19.34 5.33
C ASN A 474 -7.49 18.11 4.76
N TYR A 475 -7.89 17.57 3.60
CA TYR A 475 -7.29 16.36 3.03
C TYR A 475 -5.78 16.45 2.86
N ILE A 476 -5.29 17.56 2.29
CA ILE A 476 -3.86 17.79 2.05
C ILE A 476 -3.09 18.04 3.35
N ARG A 477 -3.72 18.70 4.34
CA ARG A 477 -3.07 19.16 5.57
C ARG A 477 -3.07 18.14 6.71
N LEU A 478 -4.09 17.29 6.79
CA LEU A 478 -4.32 16.37 7.91
C LEU A 478 -4.45 14.92 7.45
N THR A 479 -5.40 14.62 6.58
CA THR A 479 -5.82 13.24 6.29
C THR A 479 -4.75 12.45 5.54
N ILE A 480 -4.09 13.06 4.54
CA ILE A 480 -2.98 12.43 3.80
C ILE A 480 -1.71 12.32 4.67
N PRO A 481 -1.29 13.35 5.42
CA PRO A 481 -0.20 13.22 6.39
C PRO A 481 -0.42 12.12 7.43
N LEU A 482 -1.66 11.95 7.92
CA LEU A 482 -2.01 10.84 8.81
C LEU A 482 -1.86 9.48 8.10
N ALA A 483 -2.31 9.37 6.85
CA ALA A 483 -2.13 8.16 6.05
C ALA A 483 -0.65 7.80 5.85
N MET A 484 0.18 8.80 5.54
CA MET A 484 1.63 8.62 5.42
C MET A 484 2.25 8.21 6.76
N ALA A 485 1.79 8.75 7.89
CA ALA A 485 2.28 8.36 9.21
C ALA A 485 1.96 6.89 9.54
N ILE A 486 0.74 6.44 9.21
CA ILE A 486 0.31 5.04 9.36
C ILE A 486 1.15 4.10 8.48
N LEU A 487 1.35 4.45 7.21
CA LEU A 487 2.14 3.63 6.27
C LEU A 487 3.65 3.59 6.62
N ARG A 488 4.11 4.50 7.47
CA ARG A 488 5.50 4.58 7.96
C ARG A 488 5.78 3.67 9.16
N LEU A 489 4.76 3.00 9.70
CA LEU A 489 4.91 2.09 10.84
C LEU A 489 5.72 0.85 10.48
N ASP A 490 6.55 0.38 11.41
CA ASP A 490 7.28 -0.88 11.27
C ASP A 490 6.33 -2.09 11.22
N ALA A 491 6.81 -3.23 10.70
CA ALA A 491 5.99 -4.43 10.46
C ALA A 491 5.19 -4.92 11.68
N ASN A 492 5.77 -4.87 12.88
CA ASN A 492 5.11 -5.33 14.11
C ASN A 492 3.98 -4.38 14.57
N PRO A 493 4.21 -3.08 14.79
CA PRO A 493 3.15 -2.10 15.03
C PRO A 493 2.05 -2.10 13.97
N SER A 494 2.43 -2.23 12.70
CA SER A 494 1.48 -2.27 11.57
C SER A 494 0.50 -3.43 11.71
N LYS A 495 0.98 -4.64 12.04
CA LYS A 495 0.14 -5.83 12.29
C LYS A 495 -0.79 -5.68 13.49
N VAL A 496 -0.36 -4.97 14.53
CA VAL A 496 -1.21 -4.69 15.71
C VAL A 496 -2.37 -3.79 15.32
N LEU A 497 -2.11 -2.73 14.54
CA LEU A 497 -3.15 -1.83 14.06
C LEU A 497 -4.13 -2.57 13.12
N ASP A 498 -3.62 -3.44 12.25
CA ASP A 498 -4.43 -4.29 11.38
C ASP A 498 -5.41 -5.15 12.18
N ASN A 499 -4.91 -5.84 13.23
CA ASN A 499 -5.76 -6.65 14.11
C ASN A 499 -6.84 -5.81 14.83
N TRP A 500 -6.51 -4.58 15.21
CA TRP A 500 -7.47 -3.71 15.89
C TRP A 500 -8.56 -3.20 14.95
N TRP A 501 -8.22 -2.87 13.70
CA TRP A 501 -9.21 -2.49 12.70
C TRP A 501 -10.20 -3.61 12.37
N CYS A 502 -9.80 -4.88 12.47
CA CYS A 502 -10.72 -6.02 12.35
C CYS A 502 -11.83 -6.05 13.42
N ILE A 503 -11.66 -5.33 14.54
CA ILE A 503 -12.57 -5.35 15.71
C ILE A 503 -13.37 -4.05 15.81
N VAL A 504 -13.00 -3.03 15.02
CA VAL A 504 -13.73 -1.76 14.97
C VAL A 504 -15.09 -1.97 14.32
N ASP A 505 -16.10 -1.26 14.83
CA ASP A 505 -17.47 -1.27 14.30
C ASP A 505 -17.50 -0.99 12.78
N GLY A 506 -18.32 -1.78 12.05
CA GLY A 506 -18.39 -1.71 10.59
C GLY A 506 -18.78 -0.34 10.03
N SER A 507 -19.56 0.47 10.78
CA SER A 507 -19.91 1.83 10.37
C SER A 507 -18.70 2.75 10.35
N VAL A 508 -17.79 2.64 11.32
CA VAL A 508 -16.55 3.42 11.38
C VAL A 508 -15.60 3.04 10.27
N PHE A 509 -15.42 1.73 10.09
CA PHE A 509 -14.56 1.20 9.05
C PHE A 509 -15.04 1.68 7.66
N THR A 510 -16.36 1.66 7.43
CA THR A 510 -16.99 2.21 6.22
C THR A 510 -16.68 3.69 6.04
N ARG A 511 -16.86 4.51 7.09
CA ARG A 511 -16.54 5.96 7.04
C ARG A 511 -15.07 6.20 6.69
N MET A 512 -14.15 5.38 7.21
CA MET A 512 -12.72 5.49 6.93
C MET A 512 -12.44 5.19 5.44
N VAL A 513 -13.03 4.12 4.90
CA VAL A 513 -12.92 3.77 3.47
C VAL A 513 -13.48 4.89 2.59
N ASP A 514 -14.67 5.40 2.88
CA ASP A 514 -15.30 6.48 2.09
C ASP A 514 -14.50 7.78 2.11
N MET A 515 -13.90 8.11 3.25
CA MET A 515 -13.02 9.27 3.39
C MET A 515 -11.82 9.17 2.44
N TYR A 516 -11.09 8.05 2.44
CA TYR A 516 -9.93 7.88 1.55
C TYR A 516 -10.33 7.77 0.07
N LYS A 517 -11.49 7.19 -0.25
CA LYS A 517 -12.04 7.22 -1.62
C LYS A 517 -12.31 8.64 -2.09
N SER A 518 -12.89 9.48 -1.23
CA SER A 518 -13.16 10.89 -1.54
C SER A 518 -11.87 11.67 -1.81
N ILE A 519 -10.77 11.33 -1.14
CA ILE A 519 -9.44 11.91 -1.40
C ILE A 519 -8.91 11.51 -2.78
N VAL A 520 -9.08 10.24 -3.19
CA VAL A 520 -8.71 9.79 -4.54
C VAL A 520 -9.46 10.58 -5.61
N VAL A 521 -10.78 10.74 -5.47
CA VAL A 521 -11.61 11.54 -6.39
C VAL A 521 -11.19 13.01 -6.39
N PHE A 522 -10.91 13.59 -5.22
CA PHE A 522 -10.41 14.96 -5.08
C PHE A 522 -9.06 15.16 -5.82
N MET A 523 -8.16 14.19 -5.71
CA MET A 523 -6.87 14.23 -6.41
C MET A 523 -7.03 14.10 -7.93
N LEU A 524 -7.98 13.29 -8.40
CA LEU A 524 -8.25 13.11 -9.83
C LEU A 524 -8.91 14.35 -10.48
N THR A 525 -9.83 15.01 -9.76
CA THR A 525 -10.62 16.15 -10.29
C THR A 525 -9.94 17.52 -10.12
N GLY A 526 -9.27 17.76 -8.99
CA GLY A 526 -8.73 19.09 -8.64
C GLY A 526 -7.31 19.11 -8.08
N GLY A 527 -6.74 17.96 -7.69
CA GLY A 527 -5.41 17.93 -7.07
C GLY A 527 -4.25 18.31 -8.01
N LYS A 528 -4.39 18.06 -9.32
CA LYS A 528 -3.35 18.35 -10.34
C LYS A 528 -3.02 19.84 -10.47
N THR A 529 -3.96 20.73 -10.15
CA THR A 529 -3.77 22.19 -10.26
C THR A 529 -3.30 22.83 -8.96
N VAL A 530 -3.53 22.17 -7.82
CA VAL A 530 -3.25 22.71 -6.48
C VAL A 530 -1.88 22.29 -5.94
N LEU A 531 -1.35 21.14 -6.37
CA LEU A 531 -0.13 20.54 -5.82
C LEU A 531 1.03 20.57 -6.82
N VAL A 532 2.25 20.80 -6.33
CA VAL A 532 3.47 20.62 -7.12
C VAL A 532 3.56 19.13 -7.53
N PRO A 533 3.90 18.80 -8.80
CA PRO A 533 3.84 17.44 -9.33
C PRO A 533 4.48 16.36 -8.44
N MET A 534 5.61 16.68 -7.81
CA MET A 534 6.35 15.76 -6.93
C MET A 534 5.61 15.39 -5.63
N PHE A 535 4.81 16.30 -5.07
CA PHE A 535 4.00 16.02 -3.88
C PHE A 535 2.68 15.33 -4.27
N TYR A 536 2.14 15.66 -5.44
CA TYR A 536 0.93 15.04 -5.96
C TYR A 536 1.08 13.52 -6.06
N GLU A 537 2.14 13.03 -6.71
CA GLU A 537 2.36 11.58 -6.87
C GLU A 537 2.56 10.85 -5.53
N ASN A 538 3.37 11.42 -4.62
CA ASN A 538 3.60 10.83 -3.30
C ASN A 538 2.33 10.77 -2.45
N TYR A 539 1.50 11.81 -2.50
CA TYR A 539 0.25 11.89 -1.74
C TYR A 539 -0.81 10.96 -2.32
N PHE A 540 -0.89 10.89 -3.64
CA PHE A 540 -1.79 9.99 -4.34
C PHE A 540 -1.42 8.53 -4.06
N LEU A 541 -0.14 8.18 -4.17
CA LEU A 541 0.38 6.85 -3.86
C LEU A 541 0.15 6.45 -2.39
N ALA A 542 0.38 7.37 -1.45
CA ALA A 542 0.12 7.11 -0.03
C ALA A 542 -1.37 6.85 0.24
N THR A 543 -2.27 7.57 -0.42
CA THR A 543 -3.71 7.38 -0.29
C THR A 543 -4.14 6.00 -0.82
N LEU A 544 -3.65 5.62 -2.00
CA LEU A 544 -3.95 4.32 -2.62
C LEU A 544 -3.39 3.15 -1.79
N ARG A 545 -2.15 3.25 -1.29
CA ARG A 545 -1.55 2.22 -0.43
C ARG A 545 -2.26 2.05 0.91
N LEU A 546 -2.80 3.13 1.47
CA LEU A 546 -3.59 3.01 2.70
C LEU A 546 -4.95 2.35 2.41
N LEU A 547 -5.61 2.71 1.32
CA LEU A 547 -6.83 2.02 0.86
C LEU A 547 -6.57 0.52 0.61
N GLU A 548 -5.43 0.18 0.01
CA GLU A 548 -5.01 -1.21 -0.19
C GLU A 548 -4.79 -1.92 1.16
N LYS A 549 -4.17 -1.25 2.13
CA LYS A 549 -3.99 -1.78 3.48
C LYS A 549 -5.34 -2.04 4.16
N LEU A 550 -6.29 -1.10 4.10
CA LEU A 550 -7.64 -1.29 4.64
C LEU A 550 -8.36 -2.44 3.93
N HIS A 551 -8.21 -2.55 2.60
CA HIS A 551 -8.77 -3.65 1.84
C HIS A 551 -8.22 -5.02 2.30
N LYS A 552 -6.90 -5.15 2.49
CA LYS A 552 -6.28 -6.40 2.98
C LYS A 552 -6.68 -6.78 4.40
N VAL A 553 -6.85 -5.78 5.27
CA VAL A 553 -7.36 -5.97 6.63
C VAL A 553 -8.78 -6.51 6.59
N PHE A 554 -9.60 -5.99 5.68
CA PHE A 554 -10.95 -6.48 5.45
C PHE A 554 -10.97 -7.94 4.94
N THR A 555 -10.06 -8.33 4.04
CA THR A 555 -10.01 -9.69 3.47
C THR A 555 -9.26 -10.72 4.32
N ASN A 556 -8.75 -10.36 5.51
CA ASN A 556 -7.91 -11.20 6.40
C ASN A 556 -6.64 -11.78 5.73
N ASP A 557 -6.14 -11.14 4.67
CA ASP A 557 -5.04 -11.66 3.88
C ASP A 557 -3.69 -11.18 4.44
N THR A 558 -3.22 -11.85 5.50
CA THR A 558 -1.99 -11.46 6.23
C THR A 558 -0.72 -12.15 5.71
N HIS A 559 -0.78 -12.87 4.58
CA HIS A 559 0.40 -13.43 3.95
C HIS A 559 0.98 -12.51 2.87
N GLN A 560 2.17 -12.01 3.17
CA GLN A 560 2.99 -11.21 2.28
C GLN A 560 3.62 -12.14 1.21
N GLN A 561 3.48 -11.76 -0.06
CA GLN A 561 4.04 -12.39 -1.27
C GLN A 561 3.26 -13.58 -1.83
N VAL A 562 2.32 -13.27 -2.72
CA VAL A 562 2.00 -13.85 -4.04
C VAL A 562 0.58 -13.33 -4.35
N PHE A 563 0.34 -12.80 -5.55
CA PHE A 563 -1.00 -12.43 -6.01
C PHE A 563 -1.86 -13.71 -6.01
N VAL A 564 -2.62 -13.96 -4.95
CA VAL A 564 -3.63 -15.01 -4.85
C VAL A 564 -5.00 -14.34 -4.92
N PRO A 565 -5.96 -14.82 -5.73
CA PRO A 565 -7.25 -14.14 -5.92
C PRO A 565 -8.02 -13.95 -4.60
N CYS A 566 -8.36 -12.68 -4.31
CA CYS A 566 -8.90 -12.18 -3.05
C CYS A 566 -10.34 -12.61 -2.70
N TYR A 567 -10.77 -13.83 -3.04
CA TYR A 567 -12.12 -14.29 -2.70
C TYR A 567 -12.19 -15.22 -1.49
N GLN A 568 -11.05 -15.73 -1.00
CA GLN A 568 -11.06 -16.58 0.18
C GLN A 568 -10.82 -15.79 1.46
N VAL A 569 -11.62 -16.14 2.47
CA VAL A 569 -11.52 -15.77 3.90
C VAL A 569 -12.30 -14.53 4.36
N ASN A 570 -13.57 -14.46 3.98
CA ASN A 570 -14.56 -13.54 4.56
C ASN A 570 -15.35 -14.17 5.73
N LEU A 571 -14.66 -14.82 6.69
CA LEU A 571 -15.30 -15.65 7.73
C LEU A 571 -15.12 -15.17 9.18
N LYS A 572 -14.66 -13.93 9.42
CA LYS A 572 -14.63 -13.37 10.79
C LYS A 572 -15.10 -11.92 10.96
N ALA A 573 -15.25 -11.13 9.90
CA ALA A 573 -15.69 -9.73 10.01
C ALA A 573 -16.69 -9.37 8.90
N GLN A 574 -17.94 -9.86 9.02
CA GLN A 574 -19.07 -9.43 8.16
C GLN A 574 -19.43 -7.96 8.45
N HIS A 575 -18.62 -6.99 8.03
CA HIS A 575 -18.83 -5.58 8.38
C HIS A 575 -19.02 -4.66 7.16
N VAL A 576 -18.46 -4.96 5.98
CA VAL A 576 -18.56 -4.12 4.77
C VAL A 576 -18.60 -4.99 3.50
N GLU A 577 -19.31 -4.59 2.45
CA GLU A 577 -19.31 -5.31 1.16
C GLU A 577 -18.08 -4.93 0.29
N TYR A 578 -17.52 -5.88 -0.47
CA TYR A 578 -16.37 -5.63 -1.37
C TYR A 578 -16.63 -4.46 -2.34
N ASN A 579 -17.85 -4.38 -2.88
CA ASN A 579 -18.28 -3.31 -3.79
C ASN A 579 -18.18 -1.90 -3.18
N ARG A 580 -18.10 -1.78 -1.85
CA ARG A 580 -17.95 -0.50 -1.16
C ARG A 580 -16.59 0.15 -1.45
N PHE A 581 -15.57 -0.62 -1.83
CA PHE A 581 -14.26 -0.07 -2.18
C PHE A 581 -14.22 0.53 -3.59
N TYR A 582 -15.22 0.25 -4.46
CA TYR A 582 -15.27 0.81 -5.81
C TYR A 582 -15.46 2.31 -5.81
N ILE A 583 -14.70 2.99 -6.68
CA ILE A 583 -14.86 4.40 -6.96
C ILE A 583 -15.56 4.53 -8.33
N PRO A 584 -16.89 4.74 -8.35
CA PRO A 584 -17.67 4.71 -9.59
C PRO A 584 -17.24 5.79 -10.60
N ASP A 585 -16.75 6.93 -10.11
CA ASP A 585 -16.33 8.07 -10.93
C ASP A 585 -15.03 7.83 -11.69
N ILE A 586 -14.27 6.76 -11.41
CA ILE A 586 -12.98 6.53 -12.10
C ILE A 586 -13.18 6.41 -13.61
N THR A 587 -14.23 5.70 -14.06
CA THR A 587 -14.46 5.46 -15.50
C THR A 587 -14.76 6.74 -16.27
N SER A 588 -15.25 7.80 -15.62
CA SER A 588 -15.49 9.10 -16.25
C SER A 588 -14.31 10.07 -16.11
N LEU A 589 -13.47 9.88 -15.09
CA LEU A 589 -12.36 10.77 -14.77
C LEU A 589 -11.01 10.35 -15.38
N VAL A 590 -10.84 9.06 -15.69
CA VAL A 590 -9.57 8.49 -16.15
C VAL A 590 -9.81 7.62 -17.38
N ASP A 591 -8.94 7.79 -18.38
CA ASP A 591 -8.86 6.85 -19.49
C ASP A 591 -8.17 5.55 -19.02
N ILE A 592 -9.00 4.53 -18.79
CA ILE A 592 -8.55 3.21 -18.33
C ILE A 592 -7.65 2.52 -19.37
N GLN A 593 -7.87 2.76 -20.67
CA GLN A 593 -7.06 2.14 -21.72
C GLN A 593 -5.63 2.69 -21.67
N GLU A 594 -5.49 4.00 -21.54
CA GLU A 594 -4.17 4.65 -21.44
C GLU A 594 -3.44 4.28 -20.14
N ASP A 595 -4.16 4.24 -19.00
CA ASP A 595 -3.58 3.84 -17.70
C ASP A 595 -3.14 2.36 -17.70
N TYR A 596 -3.91 1.48 -18.34
CA TYR A 596 -3.54 0.08 -18.51
C TYR A 596 -2.25 -0.08 -19.34
N LEU A 597 -2.13 0.63 -20.46
CA LEU A 597 -0.93 0.60 -21.30
C LEU A 597 0.30 1.10 -20.53
N LYS A 598 0.17 2.17 -19.74
CA LYS A 598 1.26 2.67 -18.87
C LYS A 598 1.65 1.64 -17.81
N TRP A 599 0.67 0.97 -17.20
CA TRP A 599 0.91 -0.09 -16.25
C TRP A 599 1.61 -1.29 -16.88
N PHE A 600 1.15 -1.74 -18.05
CA PHE A 600 1.75 -2.83 -18.82
C PHE A 600 3.20 -2.53 -19.20
N LEU A 601 3.48 -1.33 -19.73
CA LEU A 601 4.84 -0.90 -20.09
C LEU A 601 5.75 -0.75 -18.88
N SER A 602 5.23 -0.31 -17.73
CA SER A 602 5.99 -0.22 -16.48
C SER A 602 6.44 -1.59 -15.96
N LYS A 603 5.61 -2.64 -16.15
CA LYS A 603 5.97 -4.02 -15.82
C LYS A 603 7.02 -4.60 -16.76
N ALA A 604 7.06 -4.15 -18.01
CA ALA A 604 8.03 -4.61 -19.00
C ALA A 604 9.43 -3.96 -18.85
N GLU A 605 9.64 -3.09 -17.86
CA GLU A 605 10.87 -2.29 -17.65
C GLU A 605 11.25 -1.38 -18.84
N ILE A 606 10.28 -1.02 -19.69
CA ILE A 606 10.51 -0.25 -20.93
C ILE A 606 10.43 1.27 -20.69
N SER A 607 9.89 1.74 -19.56
CA SER A 607 9.69 3.16 -19.28
C SER A 607 10.22 3.62 -17.91
N ASP A 608 11.01 4.70 -17.92
CA ASP A 608 11.62 5.37 -16.75
C ASP A 608 10.67 6.38 -16.05
N PHE A 609 9.37 6.40 -16.40
CA PHE A 609 8.43 7.38 -15.84
C PHE A 609 7.74 6.83 -14.58
N PRO A 610 7.96 7.43 -13.39
CA PRO A 610 7.31 7.01 -12.15
C PRO A 610 5.86 7.52 -12.09
N ALA A 611 4.99 7.08 -13.00
CA ALA A 611 3.57 7.42 -12.96
C ALA A 611 2.81 6.49 -12.00
N VAL A 612 1.88 7.04 -11.23
CA VAL A 612 0.96 6.25 -10.39
C VAL A 612 -0.12 5.64 -11.29
N ASN A 613 -0.11 4.33 -11.46
CA ASN A 613 -1.08 3.60 -12.26
C ASN A 613 -2.23 3.09 -11.38
N LEU A 614 -3.48 3.43 -11.72
CA LEU A 614 -4.66 2.96 -11.00
C LEU A 614 -4.95 1.48 -11.26
N CYS A 615 -4.58 0.98 -12.45
CA CYS A 615 -4.67 -0.43 -12.82
C CYS A 615 -3.89 -1.36 -11.87
N ALA A 616 -2.90 -0.83 -11.12
CA ALA A 616 -2.19 -1.58 -10.09
C ALA A 616 -3.03 -1.86 -8.82
N TYR A 617 -4.18 -1.19 -8.65
CA TYR A 617 -5.05 -1.27 -7.47
C TYR A 617 -6.47 -1.73 -7.87
N PRO A 618 -6.66 -2.98 -8.31
CA PRO A 618 -7.92 -3.44 -8.93
C PRO A 618 -9.17 -3.36 -8.02
N PHE A 619 -9.00 -3.32 -6.70
CA PHE A 619 -10.11 -3.25 -5.74
C PHE A 619 -10.87 -1.91 -5.75
N ILE A 620 -10.29 -0.85 -6.33
CA ILE A 620 -10.98 0.45 -6.50
C ILE A 620 -11.77 0.52 -7.82
N LEU A 621 -11.47 -0.37 -8.76
CA LEU A 621 -12.07 -0.42 -10.08
C LEU A 621 -13.37 -1.23 -10.02
N ASN A 622 -14.43 -0.70 -10.61
CA ASN A 622 -15.68 -1.44 -10.77
C ASN A 622 -15.58 -2.45 -11.93
N ALA A 623 -16.58 -3.32 -12.04
CA ALA A 623 -16.64 -4.33 -13.09
C ALA A 623 -16.55 -3.75 -14.52
N LYS A 624 -17.11 -2.56 -14.75
CA LYS A 624 -17.05 -1.84 -16.03
C LYS A 624 -15.61 -1.48 -16.41
N ALA A 625 -14.86 -0.86 -15.49
CA ALA A 625 -13.47 -0.49 -15.72
C ALA A 625 -12.57 -1.72 -15.92
N LYS A 626 -12.76 -2.78 -15.12
CA LYS A 626 -12.00 -4.03 -15.30
C LYS A 626 -12.29 -4.70 -16.64
N THR A 627 -13.54 -4.65 -17.11
CA THR A 627 -13.89 -5.16 -18.44
C THR A 627 -13.16 -4.39 -19.54
N THR A 628 -13.11 -3.06 -19.44
CA THR A 628 -12.29 -2.24 -20.37
C THR A 628 -10.82 -2.62 -20.33
N MET A 629 -10.25 -2.92 -19.15
CA MET A 629 -8.85 -3.40 -19.07
C MET A 629 -8.67 -4.73 -19.79
N LEU A 630 -9.56 -5.71 -19.57
CA LEU A 630 -9.48 -7.02 -20.23
C LEU A 630 -9.64 -6.91 -21.75
N GLN A 631 -10.57 -6.09 -22.23
CA GLN A 631 -10.74 -5.81 -23.66
C GLN A 631 -9.50 -5.15 -24.26
N THR A 632 -8.91 -4.18 -23.56
CA THR A 632 -7.69 -3.50 -24.00
C THR A 632 -6.51 -4.48 -24.09
N ASP A 633 -6.39 -5.39 -23.14
CA ASP A 633 -5.38 -6.44 -23.16
C ASP A 633 -5.60 -7.44 -24.31
N ALA A 634 -6.85 -7.86 -24.53
CA ALA A 634 -7.20 -8.72 -25.65
C ALA A 634 -6.85 -8.07 -26.99
N GLU A 635 -7.20 -6.80 -27.18
CA GLU A 635 -6.83 -6.03 -28.38
C GLU A 635 -5.31 -5.92 -28.56
N LEU A 636 -4.57 -5.64 -27.48
CA LEU A 636 -3.11 -5.58 -27.50
C LEU A 636 -2.49 -6.94 -27.88
N GLN A 637 -2.95 -8.03 -27.27
CA GLN A 637 -2.49 -9.39 -27.57
C GLN A 637 -2.82 -9.78 -29.02
N MET A 638 -4.01 -9.42 -29.52
CA MET A 638 -4.38 -9.60 -30.93
C MET A 638 -3.42 -8.86 -31.87
N GLN A 639 -3.12 -7.58 -31.59
CA GLN A 639 -2.19 -6.79 -32.39
C GLN A 639 -0.77 -7.37 -32.37
N MET A 640 -0.30 -7.82 -31.21
CA MET A 640 1.00 -8.50 -31.07
C MET A 640 1.05 -9.80 -31.87
N ALA A 641 -0.01 -10.61 -31.85
CA ALA A 641 -0.11 -11.85 -32.63
C ALA A 641 -0.11 -11.59 -34.14
N VAL A 642 -0.84 -10.57 -34.60
CA VAL A 642 -0.86 -10.12 -36.01
C VAL A 642 0.53 -9.63 -36.43
N SER A 643 1.16 -8.78 -35.62
CA SER A 643 2.51 -8.27 -35.88
C SER A 643 3.54 -9.41 -35.95
N GLY A 644 3.46 -10.37 -35.03
CA GLY A 644 4.29 -11.57 -35.04
C GLY A 644 4.09 -12.44 -36.28
N ALA A 645 2.84 -12.64 -36.72
CA ALA A 645 2.53 -13.37 -37.95
C ALA A 645 3.06 -12.63 -39.19
N ASN A 646 2.91 -11.30 -39.25
CA ASN A 646 3.44 -10.49 -40.34
C ASN A 646 4.97 -10.52 -40.40
N LEU A 647 5.64 -10.42 -39.24
CA LEU A 647 7.10 -10.51 -39.17
C LEU A 647 7.60 -11.89 -39.59
N HIS A 648 6.90 -12.96 -39.18
CA HIS A 648 7.16 -14.32 -39.67
C HIS A 648 6.97 -14.42 -41.19
N ASN A 649 5.90 -13.85 -41.74
CA ASN A 649 5.65 -13.86 -43.19
C ASN A 649 6.73 -13.10 -43.97
N VAL A 650 7.18 -11.95 -43.45
CA VAL A 650 8.31 -11.21 -44.02
C VAL A 650 9.58 -12.06 -43.95
N PHE A 651 9.83 -12.75 -42.84
CA PHE A 651 10.96 -13.66 -42.72
C PHE A 651 10.86 -14.83 -43.72
N MET A 652 9.72 -15.49 -43.85
CA MET A 652 9.51 -16.60 -44.80
C MET A 652 9.62 -16.15 -46.27
N LEU A 653 9.21 -14.92 -46.56
CA LEU A 653 9.45 -14.30 -47.87
C LEU A 653 10.94 -14.09 -48.13
N LEU A 654 11.70 -13.64 -47.13
CA LEU A 654 13.15 -13.46 -47.20
C LEU A 654 13.91 -14.79 -47.27
N THR A 655 13.39 -15.87 -46.67
CA THR A 655 13.98 -17.23 -46.76
C THR A 655 13.50 -18.04 -47.98
N LEU A 656 12.70 -17.44 -48.87
CA LEU A 656 12.15 -18.07 -50.08
C LEU A 656 11.24 -19.29 -49.82
N GLU A 657 10.57 -19.33 -48.68
CA GLU A 657 9.61 -20.38 -48.30
C GLU A 657 8.19 -19.81 -48.10
N PRO A 658 7.57 -19.18 -49.12
CA PRO A 658 6.30 -18.45 -48.97
C PRO A 658 5.11 -19.36 -48.61
N HIS A 659 5.22 -20.67 -48.85
CA HIS A 659 4.16 -21.64 -48.53
C HIS A 659 3.95 -21.85 -47.02
N LEU A 660 4.91 -21.45 -46.20
CA LEU A 660 4.83 -21.54 -44.73
C LEU A 660 4.31 -20.24 -44.09
N ALA A 661 3.83 -19.29 -44.90
CA ALA A 661 3.24 -18.06 -44.40
C ALA A 661 2.02 -18.34 -43.51
N ARG A 662 1.95 -17.63 -42.38
CA ARG A 662 0.87 -17.73 -41.39
C ARG A 662 -0.19 -16.68 -41.68
N ASN A 663 -1.45 -17.07 -41.61
CA ASN A 663 -2.57 -16.14 -41.70
C ASN A 663 -2.56 -15.18 -40.48
N PRO A 664 -2.69 -13.85 -40.65
CA PRO A 664 -2.80 -12.91 -39.52
C PRO A 664 -4.13 -13.01 -38.75
N TYR A 665 -5.15 -13.66 -39.31
CA TYR A 665 -6.45 -13.88 -38.68
C TYR A 665 -6.64 -15.34 -38.26
N LEU A 666 -7.46 -15.56 -37.24
CA LEU A 666 -8.05 -16.87 -36.94
C LEU A 666 -9.33 -17.00 -37.76
N VAL A 667 -9.30 -17.81 -38.82
CA VAL A 667 -10.43 -17.95 -39.74
C VAL A 667 -11.13 -19.27 -39.50
N LEU A 668 -12.42 -19.23 -39.15
CA LEU A 668 -13.23 -20.43 -38.97
C LEU A 668 -14.21 -20.57 -40.13
N HIS A 669 -14.08 -21.65 -40.88
CA HIS A 669 -15.00 -22.05 -41.94
C HIS A 669 -16.02 -23.04 -41.39
N VAL A 670 -17.29 -22.64 -41.36
CA VAL A 670 -18.36 -23.43 -40.73
C VAL A 670 -19.62 -23.45 -41.58
N ARG A 671 -20.34 -24.59 -41.53
CA ARG A 671 -21.66 -24.72 -42.17
C ARG A 671 -22.75 -24.65 -41.12
N ARG A 672 -23.86 -23.94 -41.39
CA ARG A 672 -25.00 -23.82 -40.46
C ARG A 672 -25.57 -25.16 -40.01
N SER A 673 -25.55 -26.17 -40.88
CA SER A 673 -26.08 -27.51 -40.59
C SER A 673 -25.15 -28.41 -39.77
N HIS A 674 -23.87 -28.02 -39.60
CA HIS A 674 -22.83 -28.84 -38.98
C HIS A 674 -21.89 -28.00 -38.10
N LEU A 675 -22.48 -27.05 -37.37
CA LEU A 675 -21.76 -25.98 -36.67
C LEU A 675 -20.75 -26.53 -35.65
N VAL A 676 -21.21 -27.45 -34.81
CA VAL A 676 -20.40 -28.08 -33.76
C VAL A 676 -19.23 -28.89 -34.33
N SER A 677 -19.50 -29.77 -35.30
CA SER A 677 -18.47 -30.65 -35.86
C SER A 677 -17.42 -29.91 -36.68
N ASP A 678 -17.82 -28.90 -37.46
CA ASP A 678 -16.88 -28.10 -38.24
C ASP A 678 -16.00 -27.26 -37.29
N THR A 679 -16.59 -26.64 -36.26
CA THR A 679 -15.85 -25.87 -35.26
C THR A 679 -14.83 -26.72 -34.49
N LEU A 680 -15.20 -27.94 -34.10
CA LEU A 680 -14.29 -28.92 -33.47
C LEU A 680 -13.08 -29.22 -34.35
N ARG A 681 -13.31 -29.47 -35.64
CA ARG A 681 -12.25 -29.81 -36.58
C ARG A 681 -11.30 -28.63 -36.79
N GLU A 682 -11.82 -27.42 -36.94
CA GLU A 682 -10.98 -26.24 -37.17
C GLU A 682 -10.17 -25.86 -35.92
N LEU A 683 -10.79 -25.81 -34.74
CA LEU A 683 -10.10 -25.39 -33.51
C LEU A 683 -9.04 -26.38 -33.00
N THR A 684 -9.15 -27.66 -33.35
CA THR A 684 -8.11 -28.66 -33.02
C THR A 684 -6.84 -28.51 -33.86
N MET A 685 -6.92 -27.85 -35.02
CA MET A 685 -5.76 -27.62 -35.90
C MET A 685 -4.93 -26.40 -35.51
N TYR A 686 -5.50 -25.46 -34.75
CA TYR A 686 -4.84 -24.20 -34.41
C TYR A 686 -3.96 -24.29 -33.16
N SER A 687 -2.82 -23.59 -33.20
CA SER A 687 -1.94 -23.45 -32.04
C SER A 687 -2.41 -22.36 -31.08
N ASP A 688 -1.90 -22.38 -29.85
CA ASP A 688 -2.26 -21.45 -28.77
C ASP A 688 -2.07 -19.97 -29.16
N VAL A 689 -1.06 -19.68 -29.98
CA VAL A 689 -0.78 -18.32 -30.47
C VAL A 689 -1.79 -17.90 -31.54
N ASP A 690 -2.30 -18.85 -32.31
CA ASP A 690 -3.29 -18.58 -33.36
C ASP A 690 -4.67 -18.28 -32.77
N LEU A 691 -5.02 -18.88 -31.63
CA LEU A 691 -6.28 -18.61 -30.91
C LEU A 691 -6.38 -17.16 -30.40
N LYS A 692 -5.25 -16.47 -30.26
CA LYS A 692 -5.18 -15.07 -29.80
C LYS A 692 -5.25 -14.04 -30.93
N LYS A 693 -5.33 -14.49 -32.19
CA LYS A 693 -5.52 -13.60 -33.35
C LYS A 693 -6.97 -13.11 -33.43
N PRO A 694 -7.23 -12.00 -34.14
CA PRO A 694 -8.60 -11.57 -34.40
C PRO A 694 -9.39 -12.68 -35.11
N LEU A 695 -10.56 -13.01 -34.56
CA LEU A 695 -11.44 -14.05 -35.08
C LEU A 695 -12.21 -13.52 -36.30
N LYS A 696 -12.32 -14.38 -37.31
CA LYS A 696 -13.16 -14.15 -38.48
C LYS A 696 -13.95 -15.41 -38.78
N VAL A 697 -15.28 -15.33 -38.70
CA VAL A 697 -16.15 -16.46 -39.00
C VAL A 697 -16.71 -16.35 -40.42
N ILE A 698 -16.65 -17.45 -41.16
CA ILE A 698 -17.16 -17.54 -42.53
C ILE A 698 -18.15 -18.70 -42.60
N PHE A 699 -19.41 -18.38 -42.91
CA PHE A 699 -20.41 -19.38 -43.26
C PHE A 699 -20.25 -19.78 -44.72
N ASP A 700 -19.96 -21.06 -44.96
CA ASP A 700 -19.72 -21.56 -46.32
C ASP A 700 -20.98 -21.39 -47.19
N GLY A 701 -20.84 -20.65 -48.30
CA GLY A 701 -21.93 -20.37 -49.24
C GLY A 701 -22.64 -19.02 -49.02
N GLU A 702 -22.21 -18.21 -48.05
CA GLU A 702 -22.77 -16.88 -47.78
C GLU A 702 -21.76 -15.76 -48.10
N GLU A 703 -22.15 -14.76 -48.90
CA GLU A 703 -21.35 -13.55 -49.14
C GLU A 703 -21.58 -12.53 -48.02
N ALA A 704 -21.06 -12.82 -46.82
CA ALA A 704 -21.11 -11.90 -45.68
C ALA A 704 -19.73 -11.31 -45.36
N VAL A 705 -19.66 -9.99 -45.19
CA VAL A 705 -18.47 -9.31 -44.64
C VAL A 705 -18.59 -9.28 -43.12
N ASP A 706 -17.71 -10.01 -42.44
CA ASP A 706 -17.68 -10.05 -40.99
C ASP A 706 -17.27 -8.69 -40.40
N ALA A 707 -18.27 -7.92 -39.96
CA ALA A 707 -18.12 -6.68 -39.19
C ALA A 707 -18.55 -6.89 -37.72
N GLY A 708 -18.44 -8.12 -37.20
CA GLY A 708 -18.77 -8.51 -35.82
C GLY A 708 -20.15 -9.17 -35.65
N GLY A 709 -21.11 -8.89 -36.55
CA GLY A 709 -22.45 -9.50 -36.50
C GLY A 709 -22.45 -11.02 -36.75
N VAL A 710 -21.64 -11.49 -37.71
CA VAL A 710 -21.51 -12.91 -38.06
C VAL A 710 -20.84 -13.68 -36.92
N THR A 711 -19.79 -13.11 -36.32
CA THR A 711 -19.12 -13.69 -35.15
C THR A 711 -20.05 -13.78 -33.93
N LYS A 712 -20.86 -12.75 -33.67
CA LYS A 712 -21.88 -12.78 -32.58
C LYS A 712 -22.91 -13.89 -32.81
N GLU A 713 -23.42 -14.00 -34.04
CA GLU A 713 -24.38 -15.04 -34.43
C GLU A 713 -23.81 -16.45 -34.22
N PHE A 714 -22.57 -16.66 -34.65
CA PHE A 714 -21.85 -17.90 -34.49
C PHE A 714 -21.79 -18.36 -33.02
N PHE A 715 -21.38 -17.49 -32.10
CA PHE A 715 -21.31 -17.85 -30.67
C PHE A 715 -22.69 -18.17 -30.07
N LEU A 716 -23.73 -17.41 -30.43
CA LEU A 716 -25.09 -17.63 -29.92
C LEU A 716 -25.65 -18.98 -30.38
N LEU A 717 -25.47 -19.34 -31.66
CA LEU A 717 -25.94 -20.62 -32.19
C LEU A 717 -25.14 -21.79 -31.61
N LEU A 718 -23.81 -21.67 -31.59
CA LEU A 718 -22.93 -22.75 -31.16
C LEU A 718 -23.10 -23.09 -29.67
N LEU A 719 -23.14 -22.07 -28.81
CA LEU A 719 -23.27 -22.30 -27.37
C LEU A 719 -24.68 -22.77 -26.99
N LYS A 720 -25.73 -22.32 -27.71
CA LYS A 720 -27.08 -22.87 -27.56
C LYS A 720 -27.14 -24.35 -27.88
N GLU A 721 -26.47 -24.79 -28.96
CA GLU A 721 -26.43 -26.20 -29.34
C GLU A 721 -25.58 -27.02 -28.37
N LEU A 722 -24.38 -26.55 -28.00
CA LEU A 722 -23.45 -27.28 -27.11
C LEU A 722 -23.95 -27.43 -25.67
N MET A 723 -24.75 -26.48 -25.19
CA MET A 723 -25.28 -26.50 -23.82
C MET A 723 -26.61 -27.26 -23.71
N ASP A 724 -27.12 -27.81 -24.80
CA ASP A 724 -28.33 -28.62 -24.78
C ASP A 724 -28.13 -29.89 -23.93
N PRO A 725 -28.98 -30.13 -22.91
CA PRO A 725 -28.93 -31.34 -22.09
C PRO A 725 -28.98 -32.66 -22.87
N VAL A 726 -29.47 -32.65 -24.12
CA VAL A 726 -29.51 -33.83 -25.01
C VAL A 726 -28.11 -34.43 -25.24
N TYR A 727 -27.05 -33.62 -25.21
CA TYR A 727 -25.67 -34.11 -25.35
C TYR A 727 -25.15 -34.82 -24.10
N GLY A 728 -25.85 -34.74 -22.96
CA GLY A 728 -25.47 -35.41 -21.71
C GLY A 728 -24.19 -34.89 -21.06
N MET A 729 -23.68 -33.73 -21.49
CA MET A 729 -22.50 -33.08 -20.91
C MET A 729 -22.84 -32.33 -19.61
N PHE A 730 -24.04 -31.75 -19.53
CA PHE A 730 -24.51 -30.97 -18.41
C PHE A 730 -25.86 -31.47 -17.88
N THR A 731 -26.04 -31.44 -16.57
CA THR A 731 -27.28 -31.75 -15.88
C THR A 731 -28.08 -30.47 -15.67
N HIS A 732 -29.37 -30.50 -16.03
CA HIS A 732 -30.31 -29.39 -15.82
C HIS A 732 -31.02 -29.49 -14.47
N TYR A 733 -30.87 -28.44 -13.66
CA TYR A 733 -31.53 -28.30 -12.36
C TYR A 733 -32.84 -27.53 -12.55
N LYS A 734 -33.97 -28.25 -12.54
CA LYS A 734 -35.30 -27.68 -12.85
C LYS A 734 -35.74 -26.57 -11.89
N GLU A 735 -35.30 -26.59 -10.64
CA GLU A 735 -35.68 -25.60 -9.63
C GLU A 735 -35.01 -24.23 -9.87
N SER A 736 -33.74 -24.23 -10.26
CA SER A 736 -32.92 -23.03 -10.46
C SER A 736 -32.80 -22.63 -11.94
N ASN A 737 -33.20 -23.51 -12.86
CA ASN A 737 -32.98 -23.40 -14.31
C ASN A 737 -31.49 -23.23 -14.68
N LEU A 738 -30.60 -23.85 -13.91
CA LEU A 738 -29.15 -23.80 -14.11
C LEU A 738 -28.63 -25.14 -14.63
N LEU A 739 -27.48 -25.07 -15.28
CA LEU A 739 -26.71 -26.21 -15.76
C LEU A 739 -25.49 -26.43 -14.87
N TRP A 740 -25.14 -27.70 -14.65
CA TRP A 740 -23.90 -28.10 -14.00
C TRP A 740 -23.28 -29.31 -14.70
N PHE A 741 -21.98 -29.54 -14.55
CA PHE A 741 -21.32 -30.69 -15.15
C PHE A 741 -21.95 -32.00 -14.66
N SER A 742 -22.17 -32.95 -15.57
CA SER A 742 -22.71 -34.26 -15.23
C SER A 742 -21.66 -35.13 -14.52
N ASP A 743 -22.05 -35.72 -13.38
CA ASP A 743 -21.25 -36.68 -12.58
C ASP A 743 -20.82 -37.90 -13.41
N LYS A 744 -21.70 -38.36 -14.32
CA LYS A 744 -21.38 -39.41 -15.29
C LYS A 744 -21.67 -38.89 -16.69
N CYS A 745 -20.62 -38.83 -17.52
CA CYS A 745 -20.70 -38.41 -18.91
C CYS A 745 -20.01 -39.44 -19.80
N PHE A 746 -20.61 -39.78 -20.93
CA PHE A 746 -20.04 -40.68 -21.93
C PHE A 746 -19.25 -39.93 -23.02
N VAL A 747 -19.17 -38.59 -22.92
CA VAL A 747 -18.50 -37.72 -23.88
C VAL A 747 -17.03 -37.57 -23.51
N GLU A 748 -16.15 -37.55 -24.52
CA GLU A 748 -14.71 -37.39 -24.33
C GLU A 748 -14.35 -36.03 -23.70
N GLN A 749 -13.27 -36.01 -22.91
CA GLN A 749 -12.74 -34.81 -22.24
C GLN A 749 -12.46 -33.63 -23.20
N ASN A 750 -12.13 -33.93 -24.47
CA ASN A 750 -11.85 -32.94 -25.51
C ASN A 750 -13.03 -31.99 -25.76
N TRP A 751 -14.27 -32.44 -25.56
CA TRP A 751 -15.45 -31.61 -25.75
C TRP A 751 -15.56 -30.53 -24.68
N PHE A 752 -15.30 -30.88 -23.41
CA PHE A 752 -15.26 -29.89 -22.33
C PHE A 752 -14.14 -28.86 -22.56
N HIS A 753 -12.98 -29.33 -23.01
CA HIS A 753 -11.87 -28.44 -23.40
C HIS A 753 -12.28 -27.46 -24.50
N LEU A 754 -12.98 -27.93 -25.53
CA LEU A 754 -13.45 -27.06 -26.60
C LEU A 754 -14.47 -26.02 -26.11
N ILE A 755 -15.46 -26.43 -25.31
CA ILE A 755 -16.44 -25.49 -24.76
C ILE A 755 -15.71 -24.41 -23.95
N GLY A 756 -14.68 -24.79 -23.18
CA GLY A 756 -13.80 -23.84 -22.50
C GLY A 756 -13.17 -22.83 -23.47
N ILE A 757 -12.57 -23.30 -24.57
CA ILE A 757 -11.98 -22.43 -25.62
C ILE A 757 -13.03 -21.49 -26.21
N ILE A 758 -14.23 -21.98 -26.54
CA ILE A 758 -15.31 -21.18 -27.13
C ILE A 758 -15.78 -20.10 -26.16
N CYS A 759 -15.99 -20.43 -24.89
CA CYS A 759 -16.34 -19.46 -23.85
C CYS A 759 -15.24 -18.39 -23.69
N GLY A 760 -13.96 -18.80 -23.74
CA GLY A 760 -12.83 -17.87 -23.74
C GLY A 760 -12.82 -16.97 -24.98
N LEU A 761 -13.00 -17.53 -26.19
CA LEU A 761 -13.06 -16.75 -27.43
C LEU A 761 -14.20 -15.74 -27.44
N ALA A 762 -15.37 -16.09 -26.88
CA ALA A 762 -16.50 -15.16 -26.78
C ALA A 762 -16.12 -13.93 -25.95
N ILE A 763 -15.50 -14.12 -24.77
CA ILE A 763 -15.04 -13.04 -23.89
C ILE A 763 -13.93 -12.22 -24.55
N TYR A 764 -12.95 -12.91 -25.15
CA TYR A 764 -11.81 -12.29 -25.83
C TYR A 764 -12.24 -11.41 -27.02
N ASN A 765 -13.38 -11.73 -27.65
CA ASN A 765 -14.01 -10.93 -28.71
C ASN A 765 -15.17 -10.04 -28.21
N ALA A 766 -15.21 -9.74 -26.90
CA ALA A 766 -16.21 -8.87 -26.27
C ALA A 766 -17.68 -9.23 -26.57
N THR A 767 -17.96 -10.52 -26.77
CA THR A 767 -19.30 -11.05 -27.05
C THR A 767 -19.93 -11.58 -25.77
N VAL A 768 -21.07 -10.99 -25.39
CA VAL A 768 -21.88 -11.46 -24.25
C VAL A 768 -22.64 -12.71 -24.66
N VAL A 769 -22.58 -13.76 -23.84
CA VAL A 769 -23.27 -15.02 -24.08
C VAL A 769 -24.00 -15.44 -22.79
N ASP A 770 -25.25 -15.84 -22.95
CA ASP A 770 -26.07 -16.33 -21.85
C ASP A 770 -25.69 -17.76 -21.41
N LEU A 771 -24.68 -17.85 -20.54
CA LEU A 771 -24.28 -19.10 -19.91
C LEU A 771 -25.08 -19.35 -18.64
N HIS A 772 -25.91 -20.40 -18.65
CA HIS A 772 -26.79 -20.79 -17.55
C HIS A 772 -26.05 -21.53 -16.41
N PHE A 773 -24.82 -21.12 -16.08
CA PHE A 773 -24.03 -21.71 -14.99
C PHE A 773 -24.16 -20.92 -13.68
N PRO A 774 -24.12 -21.59 -12.50
CA PRO A 774 -24.13 -20.91 -11.20
C PRO A 774 -22.84 -20.10 -10.97
N LEU A 775 -22.87 -19.20 -9.96
CA LEU A 775 -21.69 -18.43 -9.52
C LEU A 775 -20.50 -19.33 -9.15
N ALA A 776 -20.77 -20.56 -8.71
CA ALA A 776 -19.77 -21.58 -8.38
C ALA A 776 -18.77 -21.84 -9.52
N LEU A 777 -19.19 -21.79 -10.79
CA LEU A 777 -18.28 -22.00 -11.93
C LEU A 777 -17.20 -20.92 -11.96
N TYR A 778 -17.62 -19.66 -11.88
CA TYR A 778 -16.75 -18.49 -11.94
C TYR A 778 -15.84 -18.40 -10.71
N LYS A 779 -16.32 -18.88 -9.55
CA LYS A 779 -15.47 -19.09 -8.37
C LYS A 779 -14.36 -20.08 -8.65
N LYS A 780 -14.69 -21.27 -9.17
CA LYS A 780 -13.67 -22.27 -9.50
C LYS A 780 -12.66 -21.77 -10.53
N LEU A 781 -13.09 -21.02 -11.55
CA LEU A 781 -12.19 -20.44 -12.58
C LEU A 781 -11.18 -19.43 -11.98
N LEU A 782 -11.54 -18.78 -10.88
CA LEU A 782 -10.70 -17.84 -10.13
C LEU A 782 -10.01 -18.52 -8.92
N GLU A 783 -9.97 -19.85 -8.88
CA GLU A 783 -9.36 -20.65 -7.80
C GLU A 783 -10.00 -20.43 -6.42
N VAL A 784 -11.29 -20.13 -6.41
CA VAL A 784 -12.09 -19.88 -5.21
C VAL A 784 -12.96 -21.10 -4.89
N SER A 785 -12.88 -21.58 -3.65
CA SER A 785 -13.78 -22.64 -3.16
C SER A 785 -15.24 -22.17 -3.07
N PRO A 786 -16.19 -22.89 -3.67
CA PRO A 786 -17.63 -22.64 -3.49
C PRO A 786 -18.08 -22.82 -2.05
N THR A 787 -19.14 -22.10 -1.66
CA THR A 787 -19.74 -22.12 -0.32
C THR A 787 -21.16 -22.68 -0.35
N LEU A 788 -21.78 -22.84 0.83
CA LEU A 788 -23.17 -23.29 0.94
C LEU A 788 -24.18 -22.35 0.25
N GLU A 789 -23.90 -21.05 0.18
CA GLU A 789 -24.75 -20.10 -0.56
C GLU A 789 -24.70 -20.36 -2.07
N ASP A 790 -23.55 -20.78 -2.61
CA ASP A 790 -23.45 -21.17 -4.03
C ASP A 790 -24.23 -22.45 -4.33
N PHE A 791 -24.25 -23.36 -3.36
CA PHE A 791 -25.05 -24.58 -3.48
C PHE A 791 -26.55 -24.29 -3.38
N LYS A 792 -26.95 -23.27 -2.63
CA LYS A 792 -28.34 -22.80 -2.55
C LYS A 792 -28.82 -22.17 -3.85
N GLU A 793 -27.93 -21.56 -4.61
CA GLU A 793 -28.22 -21.10 -5.98
C GLU A 793 -28.46 -22.30 -6.92
N LEU A 794 -27.59 -23.32 -6.86
CA LEU A 794 -27.68 -24.50 -7.73
C LEU A 794 -28.86 -25.42 -7.38
N SER A 795 -28.95 -25.86 -6.12
CA SER A 795 -30.00 -26.76 -5.60
C SER A 795 -30.56 -26.22 -4.27
N PRO A 796 -31.59 -25.35 -4.34
CA PRO A 796 -32.16 -24.69 -3.16
C PRO A 796 -32.69 -25.65 -2.10
N THR A 797 -33.22 -26.81 -2.51
CA THR A 797 -33.85 -27.78 -1.60
C THR A 797 -32.82 -28.60 -0.83
N GLU A 798 -31.77 -29.10 -1.50
CA GLU A 798 -30.66 -29.81 -0.84
C GLU A 798 -29.90 -28.85 0.09
N ALA A 799 -29.62 -27.61 -0.35
CA ALA A 799 -28.90 -26.63 0.46
C ALA A 799 -29.66 -26.22 1.73
N ARG A 800 -31.00 -26.07 1.66
CA ARG A 800 -31.84 -25.81 2.84
C ARG A 800 -31.73 -26.93 3.88
N SER A 801 -31.64 -28.19 3.43
CA SER A 801 -31.49 -29.34 4.33
C SER A 801 -30.13 -29.34 5.04
N LEU A 802 -29.05 -28.99 4.34
CA LEU A 802 -27.72 -28.84 4.92
C LEU A 802 -27.65 -27.63 5.88
N GLN A 803 -28.31 -26.52 5.54
CA GLN A 803 -28.40 -25.35 6.42
C GLN A 803 -29.15 -25.69 7.71
N GLN A 804 -30.25 -26.44 7.63
CA GLN A 804 -31.00 -26.92 8.79
C GLN A 804 -30.14 -27.80 9.72
N LEU A 805 -29.25 -28.64 9.16
CA LEU A 805 -28.30 -29.44 9.95
C LEU A 805 -27.31 -28.54 10.72
N LEU A 806 -26.83 -27.45 10.11
CA LEU A 806 -25.92 -26.49 10.75
C LEU A 806 -26.60 -25.65 11.83
N ASP A 807 -27.85 -25.23 11.59
CA ASP A 807 -28.62 -24.37 12.48
C ASP A 807 -29.30 -25.14 13.62
N TYR A 808 -29.27 -26.47 13.59
CA TYR A 808 -29.87 -27.29 14.64
C TYR A 808 -29.19 -27.08 16.01
N GLU A 809 -29.94 -26.68 17.03
CA GLU A 809 -29.37 -26.37 18.35
C GLU A 809 -29.30 -27.58 19.31
N GLY A 810 -30.10 -28.61 19.06
CA GLY A 810 -30.17 -29.84 19.87
C GLY A 810 -28.84 -30.59 19.97
N SER A 811 -28.73 -31.46 20.97
CA SER A 811 -27.54 -32.31 21.20
C SER A 811 -27.66 -33.69 20.52
N ASP A 812 -28.86 -34.04 20.07
CA ASP A 812 -29.33 -35.29 19.48
C ASP A 812 -29.27 -35.28 17.94
N VAL A 813 -28.22 -34.66 17.37
CA VAL A 813 -28.03 -34.55 15.92
C VAL A 813 -27.97 -35.94 15.26
N GLU A 814 -27.24 -36.87 15.87
CA GLU A 814 -27.06 -38.23 15.36
C GLU A 814 -28.39 -39.00 15.29
N GLU A 815 -29.19 -38.94 16.36
CA GLU A 815 -30.49 -39.63 16.45
C GLU A 815 -31.58 -38.96 15.60
N THR A 816 -31.50 -37.63 15.43
CA THR A 816 -32.50 -36.85 14.67
C THR A 816 -32.32 -36.99 13.16
N PHE A 817 -31.08 -36.89 12.67
CA PHE A 817 -30.80 -36.85 11.24
C PHE A 817 -30.35 -38.21 10.69
N LEU A 818 -29.78 -39.10 11.51
CA LEU A 818 -29.32 -40.45 11.13
C LEU A 818 -28.49 -40.46 9.83
N LEU A 819 -27.60 -39.48 9.69
CA LEU A 819 -26.70 -39.34 8.56
C LEU A 819 -25.35 -39.96 8.87
N ASN A 820 -24.71 -40.51 7.85
CA ASN A 820 -23.29 -40.88 7.86
C ASN A 820 -22.55 -40.14 6.73
N PHE A 821 -21.24 -40.26 6.64
CA PHE A 821 -20.45 -39.63 5.57
C PHE A 821 -20.53 -40.38 4.23
N ALA A 822 -21.69 -40.96 3.91
CA ALA A 822 -21.99 -41.57 2.62
C ALA A 822 -23.30 -40.99 2.05
N ILE A 823 -23.30 -40.73 0.74
CA ILE A 823 -24.46 -40.18 0.03
C ILE A 823 -24.92 -41.13 -1.05
N THR A 824 -26.21 -41.10 -1.35
CA THR A 824 -26.81 -41.91 -2.42
C THR A 824 -27.10 -41.04 -3.63
N ARG A 825 -26.59 -41.42 -4.80
CA ARG A 825 -26.83 -40.72 -6.08
C ARG A 825 -27.52 -41.66 -7.06
N GLU A 826 -28.55 -41.15 -7.73
CA GLU A 826 -29.25 -41.86 -8.78
C GLU A 826 -28.74 -41.38 -10.15
N ASN A 827 -28.07 -42.27 -10.88
CA ASN A 827 -27.53 -41.99 -12.21
C ASN A 827 -28.11 -43.01 -13.20
N TYR A 828 -28.88 -42.54 -14.19
CA TYR A 828 -29.54 -43.38 -15.20
C TYR A 828 -30.40 -44.52 -14.62
N GLY A 829 -31.09 -44.28 -13.50
CA GLY A 829 -31.92 -45.27 -12.80
C GLY A 829 -31.15 -46.29 -11.96
N MET A 830 -29.82 -46.15 -11.85
CA MET A 830 -29.00 -46.91 -10.91
C MET A 830 -28.64 -46.05 -9.70
N THR A 831 -28.92 -46.57 -8.51
CA THR A 831 -28.54 -45.94 -7.24
C THR A 831 -27.15 -46.41 -6.82
N GLU A 832 -26.23 -45.46 -6.64
CA GLU A 832 -24.87 -45.71 -6.19
C GLU A 832 -24.63 -44.99 -4.86
N VAL A 833 -24.01 -45.69 -3.90
CA VAL A 833 -23.55 -45.12 -2.64
C VAL A 833 -22.13 -44.61 -2.83
N LYS A 834 -21.90 -43.35 -2.48
CA LYS A 834 -20.60 -42.68 -2.55
C LYS A 834 -20.17 -42.22 -1.17
N GLU A 835 -19.02 -42.71 -0.71
CA GLU A 835 -18.40 -42.23 0.52
C GLU A 835 -17.75 -40.85 0.30
N LEU A 836 -18.08 -39.87 1.15
CA LEU A 836 -17.52 -38.51 1.12
C LEU A 836 -16.11 -38.44 1.74
N ILE A 837 -15.81 -39.35 2.66
CA ILE A 837 -14.51 -39.57 3.29
C ILE A 837 -14.19 -41.07 3.30
N PRO A 838 -12.91 -41.48 3.38
CA PRO A 838 -12.56 -42.89 3.44
C PRO A 838 -13.23 -43.62 4.62
N GLY A 839 -14.05 -44.65 4.36
CA GLY A 839 -14.78 -45.38 5.39
C GLY A 839 -15.99 -44.63 5.95
N GLY A 840 -16.50 -43.63 5.20
CA GLY A 840 -17.56 -42.72 5.62
C GLY A 840 -18.89 -43.40 5.98
N GLU A 841 -19.17 -44.61 5.46
CA GLU A 841 -20.36 -45.38 5.86
C GLU A 841 -20.40 -45.70 7.36
N SER A 842 -19.23 -45.81 7.98
CA SER A 842 -19.07 -46.15 9.40
C SER A 842 -19.01 -44.93 10.34
N VAL A 843 -19.00 -43.71 9.79
CA VAL A 843 -18.87 -42.47 10.55
C VAL A 843 -20.21 -41.75 10.59
N ALA A 844 -20.86 -41.73 11.75
CA ALA A 844 -22.11 -41.01 11.96
C ALA A 844 -21.88 -39.49 12.08
N VAL A 845 -22.86 -38.70 11.64
CA VAL A 845 -22.82 -37.24 11.73
C VAL A 845 -23.37 -36.79 13.09
N ASP A 846 -22.53 -36.08 13.85
CA ASP A 846 -22.80 -35.55 15.18
C ASP A 846 -22.65 -34.01 15.24
N LYS A 847 -22.80 -33.44 16.44
CA LYS A 847 -22.72 -31.98 16.65
C LYS A 847 -21.34 -31.38 16.38
N ASN A 848 -20.27 -32.16 16.53
CA ASN A 848 -18.89 -31.71 16.36
C ASN A 848 -18.44 -31.80 14.90
N ASN A 849 -18.88 -32.84 14.18
CA ASN A 849 -18.43 -33.12 12.80
C ASN A 849 -19.41 -32.63 11.71
N ARG A 850 -20.61 -32.15 12.05
CA ARG A 850 -21.61 -31.65 11.06
C ARG A 850 -21.08 -30.60 10.09
N LYS A 851 -20.13 -29.76 10.51
CA LYS A 851 -19.50 -28.78 9.61
C LYS A 851 -18.62 -29.47 8.57
N GLU A 852 -17.85 -30.46 9.00
CA GLU A 852 -17.00 -31.27 8.12
C GLU A 852 -17.84 -32.09 7.15
N PHE A 853 -19.01 -32.59 7.57
CA PHE A 853 -19.95 -33.27 6.67
C PHE A 853 -20.45 -32.35 5.56
N VAL A 854 -20.90 -31.13 5.91
CA VAL A 854 -21.37 -30.15 4.91
C VAL A 854 -20.23 -29.75 3.96
N GLU A 855 -19.03 -29.50 4.48
CA GLU A 855 -17.86 -29.18 3.65
C GLU A 855 -17.48 -30.34 2.71
N ALA A 856 -17.52 -31.59 3.20
CA ALA A 856 -17.26 -32.77 2.39
C ALA A 856 -18.33 -32.98 1.30
N TYR A 857 -19.61 -32.71 1.61
CA TYR A 857 -20.70 -32.75 0.64
C TYR A 857 -20.51 -31.71 -0.47
N LEU A 858 -20.18 -30.46 -0.10
CA LEU A 858 -19.93 -29.38 -1.05
C LEU A 858 -18.69 -29.68 -1.92
N ARG A 859 -17.62 -30.22 -1.32
CA ARG A 859 -16.42 -30.64 -2.06
C ARG A 859 -16.76 -31.72 -3.08
N TYR A 860 -17.57 -32.71 -2.69
CA TYR A 860 -18.01 -33.75 -3.61
C TYR A 860 -18.75 -33.15 -4.82
N VAL A 861 -19.80 -32.37 -4.59
CA VAL A 861 -20.67 -31.82 -5.64
C VAL A 861 -19.91 -30.92 -6.63
N PHE A 862 -19.03 -30.05 -6.11
CA PHE A 862 -18.37 -29.05 -6.92
C PHE A 862 -16.99 -29.47 -7.43
N SER A 863 -16.36 -30.50 -6.86
CA SER A 863 -14.97 -30.87 -7.19
C SER A 863 -14.78 -32.35 -7.45
N ASP A 864 -15.17 -33.23 -6.52
CA ASP A 864 -14.82 -34.65 -6.66
C ASP A 864 -15.63 -35.35 -7.77
N SER A 865 -16.92 -35.01 -7.93
CA SER A 865 -17.80 -35.59 -8.96
C SER A 865 -17.51 -35.12 -10.39
N VAL A 866 -16.96 -33.91 -10.53
CA VAL A 866 -16.83 -33.21 -11.83
C VAL A 866 -15.38 -32.81 -12.15
N GLY A 867 -14.42 -33.36 -11.41
CA GLY A 867 -13.03 -32.90 -11.43
C GLY A 867 -12.37 -32.98 -12.80
N GLU A 868 -12.55 -34.08 -13.52
CA GLU A 868 -11.96 -34.28 -14.85
C GLU A 868 -12.59 -33.36 -15.90
N GLN A 869 -13.92 -33.30 -15.92
CA GLN A 869 -14.71 -32.49 -16.85
C GLN A 869 -14.41 -31.00 -16.65
N TYR A 870 -14.41 -30.57 -15.40
CA TYR A 870 -14.08 -29.19 -15.03
C TYR A 870 -12.62 -28.85 -15.38
N SER A 871 -11.66 -29.75 -15.12
CA SER A 871 -10.25 -29.50 -15.43
C SER A 871 -10.03 -29.30 -16.93
N ALA A 872 -10.66 -30.13 -17.77
CA ALA A 872 -10.62 -29.98 -19.22
C ALA A 872 -11.22 -28.63 -19.66
N PHE A 873 -12.41 -28.27 -19.15
CA PHE A 873 -13.07 -26.99 -19.42
C PHE A 873 -12.22 -25.79 -19.00
N SER A 874 -11.71 -25.79 -17.77
CA SER A 874 -10.87 -24.73 -17.22
C SER A 874 -9.59 -24.56 -18.02
N ALA A 875 -8.93 -25.65 -18.41
CA ALA A 875 -7.74 -25.61 -19.26
C ALA A 875 -8.03 -24.98 -20.64
N GLY A 876 -9.20 -25.26 -21.22
CA GLY A 876 -9.61 -24.66 -22.49
C GLY A 876 -9.94 -23.17 -22.37
N PHE A 877 -10.62 -22.80 -21.29
CA PHE A 877 -10.97 -21.41 -21.00
C PHE A 877 -9.74 -20.53 -20.79
N LEU A 878 -8.83 -20.96 -19.91
CA LEU A 878 -7.60 -20.24 -19.57
C LEU A 878 -6.57 -20.24 -20.72
N LYS A 879 -6.75 -21.08 -21.73
CA LYS A 879 -5.92 -21.06 -22.94
C LYS A 879 -6.09 -19.77 -23.74
N VAL A 880 -7.31 -19.27 -23.81
CA VAL A 880 -7.67 -18.06 -24.57
C VAL A 880 -7.76 -16.85 -23.64
N CYS A 881 -8.59 -16.94 -22.60
CA CYS A 881 -8.77 -15.90 -21.58
C CYS A 881 -7.91 -16.18 -20.33
N GLY A 882 -6.64 -16.47 -20.55
CA GLY A 882 -5.65 -16.64 -19.47
C GLY A 882 -4.84 -15.37 -19.22
N GLY A 883 -4.48 -15.14 -17.96
CA GLY A 883 -3.54 -14.08 -17.59
C GLY A 883 -3.78 -13.50 -16.20
N GLU A 884 -2.88 -12.62 -15.77
CA GLU A 884 -2.97 -11.93 -14.48
C GLU A 884 -4.23 -11.07 -14.36
N ILE A 885 -4.80 -10.58 -15.48
CA ILE A 885 -5.97 -9.69 -15.46
C ILE A 885 -7.22 -10.42 -14.98
N LEU A 886 -7.38 -11.69 -15.32
CA LEU A 886 -8.52 -12.49 -14.87
C LEU A 886 -8.55 -12.59 -13.33
N SER A 887 -7.37 -12.69 -12.70
CA SER A 887 -7.23 -12.73 -11.24
C SER A 887 -7.64 -11.42 -10.53
N LEU A 888 -7.80 -10.32 -11.28
CA LEU A 888 -8.24 -9.03 -10.73
C LEU A 888 -9.77 -8.94 -10.56
N PHE A 889 -10.53 -9.84 -11.19
CA PHE A 889 -11.98 -9.87 -11.12
C PHE A 889 -12.47 -10.64 -9.89
N GLN A 890 -13.62 -10.23 -9.38
CA GLN A 890 -14.43 -11.04 -8.49
C GLN A 890 -15.30 -12.01 -9.30
N PRO A 891 -15.65 -13.21 -8.79
CA PRO A 891 -16.55 -14.16 -9.42
C PRO A 891 -17.85 -13.57 -9.95
N SER A 892 -18.48 -12.66 -9.19
CA SER A 892 -19.73 -12.00 -9.62
C SER A 892 -19.51 -10.99 -10.74
N GLU A 893 -18.34 -10.33 -10.77
CA GLU A 893 -17.95 -9.43 -11.87
C GLU A 893 -17.61 -10.21 -13.14
N LEU A 894 -16.89 -11.33 -12.99
CA LEU A 894 -16.58 -12.23 -14.08
C LEU A 894 -17.87 -12.79 -14.68
N MET A 895 -18.80 -13.30 -13.86
CA MET A 895 -20.12 -13.74 -14.31
C MET A 895 -20.88 -12.62 -15.05
N ALA A 896 -20.94 -11.41 -14.48
CA ALA A 896 -21.63 -10.27 -15.09
C ALA A 896 -21.00 -9.82 -16.41
N MET A 897 -19.70 -10.06 -16.61
CA MET A 897 -19.02 -9.78 -17.87
C MET A 897 -19.38 -10.82 -18.94
N VAL A 898 -19.42 -12.10 -18.58
CA VAL A 898 -19.73 -13.20 -19.52
C VAL A 898 -21.21 -13.20 -19.89
N VAL A 899 -22.07 -13.18 -18.88
CA VAL A 899 -23.53 -13.34 -19.00
C VAL A 899 -24.23 -12.00 -19.25
N GLY A 900 -23.64 -10.90 -18.81
CA GLY A 900 -24.27 -9.58 -18.81
C GLY A 900 -24.96 -9.25 -17.47
N ASN A 901 -25.57 -8.07 -17.40
CA ASN A 901 -26.19 -7.50 -16.20
C ASN A 901 -27.72 -7.36 -16.37
N ASN A 902 -28.42 -7.12 -15.26
CA ASN A 902 -29.88 -6.95 -15.15
C ASN A 902 -30.31 -5.52 -14.77
N ASN A 903 -29.41 -4.55 -14.85
CA ASN A 903 -29.68 -3.15 -14.49
C ASN A 903 -30.25 -2.38 -15.70
N TYR A 904 -31.55 -2.52 -15.92
CA TYR A 904 -32.21 -1.92 -17.08
C TYR A 904 -32.43 -0.40 -16.95
N ASN A 905 -31.91 0.39 -17.90
CA ASN A 905 -32.18 1.83 -18.05
C ASN A 905 -32.79 2.14 -19.42
N TRP A 906 -34.11 1.93 -19.53
CA TRP A 906 -34.84 2.02 -20.80
C TRP A 906 -34.81 3.42 -21.45
N GLU A 907 -34.66 4.49 -20.67
CA GLU A 907 -34.52 5.85 -21.21
C GLU A 907 -33.20 6.05 -21.95
N GLU A 908 -32.14 5.40 -21.48
CA GLU A 908 -30.82 5.47 -22.10
C GLU A 908 -30.75 4.65 -23.38
N MET A 909 -31.50 3.54 -23.44
CA MET A 909 -31.71 2.77 -24.67
C MET A 909 -32.40 3.61 -25.75
N GLU A 910 -33.43 4.38 -25.40
CA GLU A 910 -34.12 5.28 -26.33
C GLU A 910 -33.19 6.38 -26.86
N LYS A 911 -32.37 6.99 -25.98
CA LYS A 911 -31.42 8.05 -26.36
C LYS A 911 -30.35 7.57 -27.34
N ASN A 912 -29.92 6.31 -27.24
CA ASN A 912 -28.86 5.73 -28.07
C ASN A 912 -29.39 4.98 -29.32
N ALA A 913 -30.71 4.93 -29.50
CA ALA A 913 -31.33 4.29 -30.65
C ALA A 913 -30.99 5.02 -31.96
N VAL A 914 -30.64 4.25 -32.99
CA VAL A 914 -30.31 4.77 -34.31
C VAL A 914 -31.39 4.41 -35.30
N TYR A 915 -31.83 5.40 -36.07
CA TYR A 915 -32.91 5.24 -37.03
C TYR A 915 -32.34 5.20 -38.46
N LYS A 916 -32.79 4.24 -39.27
CA LYS A 916 -32.38 4.07 -40.67
C LYS A 916 -33.59 4.06 -41.60
N GLY A 917 -33.36 4.41 -42.86
CA GLY A 917 -34.40 4.55 -43.87
C GLY A 917 -35.15 5.88 -43.72
N GLU A 918 -36.47 5.84 -43.66
CA GLU A 918 -37.32 7.03 -43.52
C GLU A 918 -37.62 7.40 -42.05
N TYR A 919 -37.18 6.58 -41.10
CA TYR A 919 -37.38 6.85 -39.68
C TYR A 919 -36.36 7.82 -39.11
N THR A 920 -36.87 8.72 -38.27
CA THR A 920 -36.11 9.65 -37.44
C THR A 920 -36.68 9.62 -36.03
N ALA A 921 -35.94 10.13 -35.05
CA ALA A 921 -36.40 10.21 -33.66
C ALA A 921 -37.74 10.98 -33.49
N THR A 922 -38.11 11.84 -34.45
CA THR A 922 -39.36 12.60 -34.44
C THR A 922 -40.49 11.98 -35.26
N HIS A 923 -40.24 10.87 -35.95
CA HIS A 923 -41.24 10.23 -36.82
C HIS A 923 -42.45 9.71 -36.00
N PRO A 924 -43.70 9.90 -36.47
CA PRO A 924 -44.91 9.51 -35.71
C PRO A 924 -44.90 8.05 -35.25
N THR A 925 -44.59 7.10 -36.13
CA THR A 925 -44.53 5.66 -35.78
C THR A 925 -43.45 5.34 -34.74
N VAL A 926 -42.32 6.06 -34.74
CA VAL A 926 -41.23 5.88 -33.76
C VAL A 926 -41.64 6.39 -32.38
N ARG A 927 -42.33 7.53 -32.31
CA ARG A 927 -42.89 8.04 -31.05
C ARG A 927 -43.93 7.08 -30.48
N LEU A 928 -44.84 6.58 -31.32
CA LEU A 928 -45.83 5.58 -30.93
C LEU A 928 -45.15 4.29 -30.42
N PHE A 929 -44.05 3.86 -31.05
CA PHE A 929 -43.26 2.73 -30.58
C PHE A 929 -42.73 2.95 -29.16
N TRP A 930 -42.03 4.06 -28.89
CA TRP A 930 -41.47 4.32 -27.56
C TRP A 930 -42.53 4.51 -26.49
N GLU A 931 -43.66 5.15 -26.81
CA GLU A 931 -44.80 5.24 -25.90
C GLU A 931 -45.33 3.84 -25.52
N VAL A 932 -45.56 2.97 -26.52
CA VAL A 932 -46.03 1.60 -26.28
C VAL A 932 -45.00 0.79 -25.50
N PHE A 933 -43.73 0.95 -25.82
CA PHE A 933 -42.64 0.25 -25.15
C PHE A 933 -42.53 0.67 -23.68
N HIS A 934 -42.59 1.97 -23.37
CA HIS A 934 -42.53 2.45 -21.98
C HIS A 934 -43.74 2.02 -21.15
N GLU A 935 -44.92 1.88 -21.76
CA GLU A 935 -46.13 1.32 -21.14
C GLU A 935 -46.04 -0.19 -20.82
N PHE A 936 -45.09 -0.94 -21.38
CA PHE A 936 -44.96 -2.37 -21.10
C PHE A 936 -44.49 -2.66 -19.67
N PRO A 937 -44.99 -3.75 -19.04
CA PRO A 937 -44.43 -4.25 -17.79
C PRO A 937 -43.00 -4.75 -18.01
N LEU A 938 -42.21 -4.79 -16.93
CA LEU A 938 -40.79 -5.19 -16.98
C LEU A 938 -40.57 -6.53 -17.71
N GLU A 939 -41.46 -7.50 -17.49
CA GLU A 939 -41.35 -8.83 -18.11
C GLU A 939 -41.47 -8.78 -19.64
N LYS A 940 -42.38 -7.95 -20.18
CA LYS A 940 -42.50 -7.76 -21.63
C LYS A 940 -41.34 -6.97 -22.21
N LYS A 941 -40.75 -6.05 -21.44
CA LYS A 941 -39.54 -5.33 -21.86
C LYS A 941 -38.33 -6.26 -21.95
N LYS A 942 -38.19 -7.21 -21.00
CA LYS A 942 -37.18 -8.27 -21.07
C LYS A 942 -37.39 -9.20 -22.25
N GLN A 943 -38.63 -9.64 -22.50
CA GLN A 943 -38.95 -10.45 -23.68
C GLN A 943 -38.67 -9.69 -24.99
N PHE A 944 -38.92 -8.38 -25.04
CA PHE A 944 -38.54 -7.57 -26.20
C PHE A 944 -37.02 -7.52 -26.39
N LEU A 945 -36.26 -7.39 -25.30
CA LEU A 945 -34.81 -7.41 -25.36
C LEU A 945 -34.29 -8.77 -25.86
N LEU A 946 -34.88 -9.86 -25.39
CA LEU A 946 -34.62 -11.22 -25.87
C LEU A 946 -34.94 -11.36 -27.37
N PHE A 947 -36.10 -10.87 -27.80
CA PHE A 947 -36.51 -10.83 -29.20
C PHE A 947 -35.53 -10.02 -30.08
N LEU A 948 -35.02 -8.89 -29.59
CA LEU A 948 -34.16 -8.01 -30.37
C LEU A 948 -32.68 -8.40 -30.37
N THR A 949 -32.18 -8.97 -29.27
CA THR A 949 -30.73 -9.14 -29.04
C THR A 949 -30.29 -10.60 -28.87
N GLY A 950 -31.25 -11.50 -28.65
CA GLY A 950 -30.99 -12.91 -28.34
C GLY A 950 -30.75 -13.19 -26.85
N SER A 951 -30.79 -12.18 -25.97
CA SER A 951 -30.68 -12.33 -24.52
C SER A 951 -31.56 -11.32 -23.77
N ASP A 952 -32.02 -11.67 -22.57
CA ASP A 952 -32.67 -10.72 -21.65
C ASP A 952 -31.66 -9.92 -20.80
N ARG A 953 -30.35 -10.15 -21.01
CA ARG A 953 -29.22 -9.52 -20.31
C ARG A 953 -28.65 -8.37 -21.14
N ILE A 954 -28.12 -7.36 -20.45
CA ILE A 954 -27.44 -6.23 -21.09
C ILE A 954 -25.92 -6.33 -20.92
N PRO A 955 -25.12 -5.76 -21.84
CA PRO A 955 -23.67 -5.69 -21.64
C PRO A 955 -23.30 -4.92 -20.37
N ILE A 956 -22.12 -5.22 -19.82
CA ILE A 956 -21.67 -4.66 -18.53
C ILE A 956 -21.46 -3.14 -18.55
N HIS A 957 -21.25 -2.54 -19.73
CA HIS A 957 -21.18 -1.08 -19.88
C HIS A 957 -22.53 -0.39 -19.68
N GLY A 958 -23.63 -1.16 -19.64
CA GLY A 958 -25.00 -0.67 -19.48
C GLY A 958 -25.74 -0.57 -20.81
N MET A 959 -26.97 -0.06 -20.75
CA MET A 959 -27.81 0.12 -21.94
C MET A 959 -27.26 1.15 -22.94
N GLU A 960 -26.34 2.03 -22.51
CA GLU A 960 -25.65 2.95 -23.42
C GLU A 960 -24.86 2.26 -24.53
N SER A 961 -24.29 1.09 -24.23
CA SER A 961 -23.50 0.31 -25.19
C SER A 961 -24.38 -0.48 -26.16
N LEU A 962 -25.65 -0.68 -25.80
CA LEU A 962 -26.60 -1.41 -26.64
C LEU A 962 -27.19 -0.47 -27.70
N ARG A 963 -26.52 -0.40 -28.84
CA ARG A 963 -26.99 0.37 -29.98
C ARG A 963 -28.07 -0.41 -30.74
N ILE A 964 -29.33 -0.03 -30.55
CA ILE A 964 -30.44 -0.57 -31.33
C ILE A 964 -30.61 0.20 -32.63
N ILE A 965 -30.96 -0.51 -33.70
CA ILE A 965 -31.21 0.10 -35.01
C ILE A 965 -32.67 -0.13 -35.37
N ILE A 966 -33.46 0.93 -35.54
CA ILE A 966 -34.86 0.82 -35.99
C ILE A 966 -34.93 1.26 -37.45
N GLN A 967 -35.32 0.34 -38.32
CA GLN A 967 -35.36 0.53 -39.76
C GLN A 967 -36.80 0.47 -40.27
N SER A 968 -37.13 1.37 -41.20
CA SER A 968 -38.43 1.37 -41.88
C SER A 968 -38.47 0.30 -42.98
N THR A 969 -39.50 -0.53 -42.98
CA THR A 969 -39.78 -1.51 -44.05
C THR A 969 -40.87 -0.99 -44.99
N THR A 970 -40.83 -1.38 -46.27
CA THR A 970 -41.89 -1.14 -47.27
C THR A 970 -43.09 -2.09 -47.13
N ALA A 971 -43.05 -3.00 -46.15
CA ALA A 971 -44.09 -3.98 -45.88
C ALA A 971 -45.39 -3.31 -45.37
N GLU A 972 -46.53 -3.92 -45.70
CA GLU A 972 -47.85 -3.47 -45.28
C GLU A 972 -48.04 -3.55 -43.76
N GLU A 973 -48.99 -2.79 -43.21
CA GLU A 973 -49.30 -2.72 -41.77
C GLU A 973 -49.74 -4.05 -41.12
N HIS A 974 -50.00 -5.07 -41.94
CA HIS A 974 -50.40 -6.39 -41.46
C HIS A 974 -49.22 -7.26 -41.01
N TYR A 975 -48.00 -6.92 -41.43
CA TYR A 975 -46.80 -7.66 -41.06
C TYR A 975 -46.35 -7.34 -39.62
N LEU A 976 -45.76 -8.34 -38.97
CA LEU A 976 -45.14 -8.20 -37.66
C LEU A 976 -43.80 -7.47 -37.79
N PRO A 977 -43.35 -6.74 -36.75
CA PRO A 977 -41.97 -6.29 -36.72
C PRO A 977 -41.03 -7.49 -36.66
N VAL A 978 -39.90 -7.41 -37.35
CA VAL A 978 -38.90 -8.49 -37.45
C VAL A 978 -37.60 -8.01 -36.83
N ALA A 979 -36.99 -8.83 -35.98
CA ALA A 979 -35.71 -8.53 -35.37
C ALA A 979 -34.59 -9.37 -35.98
N HIS A 980 -33.45 -8.72 -36.25
CA HIS A 980 -32.19 -9.36 -36.61
C HIS A 980 -31.24 -9.25 -35.41
N THR A 981 -31.22 -10.30 -34.58
CA THR A 981 -30.50 -10.34 -33.29
C THR A 981 -28.99 -10.13 -33.41
N CYS A 982 -28.41 -10.48 -34.56
CA CYS A 982 -26.99 -10.31 -34.86
C CYS A 982 -26.58 -8.82 -34.95
N TYR A 983 -27.50 -7.95 -35.38
CA TYR A 983 -27.25 -6.52 -35.59
C TYR A 983 -28.03 -5.61 -34.63
N ASN A 984 -28.77 -6.21 -33.67
CA ASN A 984 -29.73 -5.50 -32.82
C ASN A 984 -30.68 -4.60 -33.65
N LEU A 985 -31.09 -5.10 -34.82
CA LEU A 985 -31.86 -4.34 -35.80
C LEU A 985 -33.33 -4.77 -35.76
N LEU A 986 -34.22 -3.79 -35.65
CA LEU A 986 -35.67 -3.96 -35.70
C LEU A 986 -36.20 -3.38 -37.01
N ASP A 987 -36.64 -4.26 -37.90
CA ASP A 987 -37.41 -3.90 -39.08
C ASP A 987 -38.86 -3.68 -38.68
N MET A 988 -39.32 -2.44 -38.79
CA MET A 988 -40.64 -2.03 -38.35
C MET A 988 -41.46 -1.45 -39.53
N PRO A 989 -42.64 -2.02 -39.82
CA PRO A 989 -43.62 -1.44 -40.75
C PRO A 989 -44.22 -0.12 -40.24
N ARG A 990 -44.77 0.68 -41.16
CA ARG A 990 -45.41 1.96 -40.82
C ARG A 990 -46.80 1.79 -40.22
N TYR A 991 -46.89 1.61 -38.91
CA TYR A 991 -48.17 1.55 -38.22
C TYR A 991 -48.80 2.95 -38.07
N GLN A 992 -50.09 3.07 -38.39
CA GLN A 992 -50.85 4.32 -38.30
C GLN A 992 -51.36 4.63 -36.89
N THR A 993 -51.68 3.61 -36.08
CA THR A 993 -52.28 3.78 -34.75
C THR A 993 -51.49 3.05 -33.66
N LYS A 994 -51.61 3.56 -32.43
CA LYS A 994 -50.96 3.03 -31.24
C LYS A 994 -51.44 1.61 -30.91
N GLU A 995 -52.72 1.33 -31.11
CA GLU A 995 -53.35 0.05 -30.81
C GLU A 995 -52.86 -1.07 -31.74
N ILE A 996 -52.70 -0.76 -33.03
CA ILE A 996 -52.16 -1.71 -34.01
C ILE A 996 -50.70 -2.03 -33.66
N LEU A 997 -49.88 -1.00 -33.41
CA LEU A 997 -48.48 -1.18 -33.02
C LEU A 997 -48.36 -2.01 -31.74
N ARG A 998 -49.13 -1.68 -30.69
CA ARG A 998 -49.14 -2.43 -29.43
C ARG A 998 -49.49 -3.90 -29.62
N ARG A 999 -50.54 -4.19 -30.39
CA ARG A 999 -50.97 -5.56 -30.65
C ARG A 999 -49.92 -6.34 -31.44
N ARG A 1000 -49.35 -5.75 -32.49
CA ARG A 1000 -48.35 -6.40 -33.35
C ARG A 1000 -47.02 -6.59 -32.65
N LEU A 1001 -46.53 -5.58 -31.93
CA LEU A 1001 -45.32 -5.68 -31.13
C LEU A 1001 -45.48 -6.73 -30.03
N THR A 1002 -46.62 -6.77 -29.35
CA THR A 1002 -46.91 -7.82 -28.35
C THR A 1002 -46.90 -9.21 -28.98
N GLN A 1003 -47.54 -9.39 -30.14
CA GLN A 1003 -47.55 -10.67 -30.85
C GLN A 1003 -46.15 -11.12 -31.28
N ALA A 1004 -45.32 -10.19 -31.77
CA ALA A 1004 -43.95 -10.51 -32.18
C ALA A 1004 -43.07 -10.93 -30.98
N VAL A 1005 -43.20 -10.22 -29.85
CA VAL A 1005 -42.44 -10.52 -28.63
C VAL A 1005 -42.88 -11.82 -27.96
N GLU A 1006 -44.16 -12.17 -28.03
CA GLU A 1006 -44.69 -13.41 -27.44
C GLU A 1006 -44.43 -14.67 -28.31
N GLN A 1007 -44.14 -14.51 -29.60
CA GLN A 1007 -43.91 -15.62 -30.55
C GLN A 1007 -42.47 -15.69 -31.10
N TYR A 1008 -41.48 -15.24 -30.33
CA TYR A 1008 -40.09 -15.12 -30.78
C TYR A 1008 -39.39 -16.46 -31.09
N GLU A 1009 -39.80 -17.58 -30.50
CA GLU A 1009 -39.21 -18.92 -30.77
C GLU A 1009 -39.67 -19.52 -32.11
N GLY A 1010 -40.71 -18.97 -32.74
CA GLY A 1010 -41.42 -19.58 -33.87
C GLY A 1010 -41.00 -19.16 -35.27
N PHE A 1011 -40.04 -18.25 -35.42
CA PHE A 1011 -39.57 -17.77 -36.73
C PHE A 1011 -38.09 -18.05 -36.91
N SER A 1012 -37.75 -19.34 -37.02
CA SER A 1012 -36.57 -19.73 -37.79
C SER A 1012 -36.82 -19.28 -39.23
N LEU A 1013 -35.97 -18.40 -39.75
CA LEU A 1013 -35.89 -18.13 -41.17
C LEU A 1013 -35.68 -19.46 -41.89
N VAL A 1014 -36.69 -19.89 -42.65
CA VAL A 1014 -36.53 -20.89 -43.72
C VAL A 1014 -35.81 -20.26 -44.88
#